data_AF-A0A9D6BIE9-F1
#
_entry.id   AF-A0A9D6BIE9-F1
#
_cell.length_a   1.000
_cell.length_b   1.000
_cell.length_c   1.000
_cell.angle_alpha   90.00
_cell.angle_beta   90.00
_cell.angle_gamma   90.00
#
_symmetry.space_group_name_H-M   'P 1'
#
loop_
_entity.id
_entity.type
_entity.pdbx_description
1 polymer ?
#
loop_
_entity_poly.entity_id
_entity_poly.type
_entity_poly.pdbx_seq_one_letter_code
_entity_poly.pdbx_strand_id
1 'polypeptide(L)'
;MQFREHQLQAHSRTAWLVVCFFVLLVALCGFVNLVLGLGWRLLAPFAQGYPALFFETNTALIMLFVIGGSLVELHRLQDGGGPRVARWVGGQEVTRTDDALHRRLLNVVDEMALASGQPVPRVFVLPREDAINAFVAGWGPQDLSLCVTRGALERLTRAELQGLVAHEFGHIEGDDLPLSMRLLALVWGLSLVHGYGRHLMASDEQGRVNPLSWLAGVVFATLGWAGWLAGRLLQAAVSRQREFLADACAIQYTRTRDGLGNVLRKIWHDQQVLAGRMRHPAADMVASLLLHESGHAAWLASHPPLPVRILRVCGSVLPPLPAPLVRLQASEPLRRSATPRGAPPGALAASGDAGEMREHTVDAQQGPMASLPGTTGDEEIARRERLLADREAMQRLQHRVGPTESRLIVLALIMNPANNREHKLWRQLAEGVHQQQQILDDVGRLLPVRRVPEFERLTELIAKGPLEHRRALAEQARDLLRADGRVSPRDRLWWLTLRHRMGMPQNKQAFMRPVTGQGQDLSNLSPEDQHHVKAVSAYLARMLPMEPSDGSLAPANQAWLAAVNRRIGASWQGQETPQRPDADALAHALSGLQELSWMMRPQLLKAWVEEAMNHSPHGLMSHETADALRLMASLLEAPMPPMLEAHYRSA
;
A
#
# COMPACT_ATOMS: atom_id res chain seq x y z
N MET A 1 -0.24 -11.88 -8.44
CA MET A 1 -0.14 -10.57 -9.13
C MET A 1 0.01 -10.85 -10.61
N GLN A 2 -0.82 -10.26 -11.47
CA GLN A 2 -0.86 -10.54 -12.90
C GLN A 2 0.00 -9.54 -13.66
N PHE A 3 1.25 -9.90 -13.97
CA PHE A 3 2.23 -9.07 -14.69
C PHE A 3 1.69 -8.50 -16.03
N ARG A 4 0.84 -9.25 -16.73
CA ARG A 4 0.21 -8.80 -18.00
C ARG A 4 -0.80 -7.67 -17.81
N GLU A 5 -1.56 -7.67 -16.71
CA GLU A 5 -2.53 -6.59 -16.44
C GLU A 5 -1.80 -5.27 -16.15
N HIS A 6 -0.69 -5.31 -15.40
CA HIS A 6 0.16 -4.15 -15.16
C HIS A 6 0.79 -3.61 -16.45
N GLN A 7 1.27 -4.49 -17.34
CA GLN A 7 1.82 -4.06 -18.63
C GLN A 7 0.75 -3.41 -19.53
N LEU A 8 -0.45 -4.00 -19.63
CA LEU A 8 -1.54 -3.44 -20.44
C LEU A 8 -2.02 -2.08 -19.90
N GLN A 9 -2.06 -1.91 -18.58
CA GLN A 9 -2.37 -0.62 -17.95
C GLN A 9 -1.27 0.43 -18.21
N ALA A 10 0.02 0.06 -18.18
CA ALA A 10 1.12 0.98 -18.46
C ALA A 10 1.16 1.43 -19.93
N HIS A 11 0.94 0.50 -20.87
CA HIS A 11 0.92 0.81 -22.31
C HIS A 11 -0.26 1.69 -22.71
N SER A 12 -1.46 1.41 -22.19
CA SER A 12 -2.66 2.22 -22.48
C SER A 12 -2.53 3.66 -21.99
N ARG A 13 -1.92 3.88 -20.81
CA ARG A 13 -1.67 5.22 -20.26
C ARG A 13 -0.67 6.03 -21.10
N THR A 14 0.41 5.38 -21.53
CA THR A 14 1.41 6.03 -22.40
C THR A 14 0.81 6.35 -23.77
N ALA A 15 0.02 5.44 -24.33
CA ALA A 15 -0.68 5.69 -25.60
C ALA A 15 -1.67 6.87 -25.47
N TRP A 16 -2.43 6.94 -24.38
CA TRP A 16 -3.34 8.05 -24.11
C TRP A 16 -2.61 9.41 -24.02
N LEU A 17 -1.48 9.47 -23.30
CA LEU A 17 -0.64 10.68 -23.24
C LEU A 17 -0.22 11.15 -24.63
N VAL A 18 0.26 10.22 -25.47
CA VAL A 18 0.69 10.51 -26.84
C VAL A 18 -0.48 11.00 -27.70
N VAL A 19 -1.65 10.37 -27.60
CA VAL A 19 -2.86 10.83 -28.31
C VAL A 19 -3.26 12.24 -27.89
N CYS A 20 -3.33 12.53 -26.58
CA CYS A 20 -3.63 13.86 -26.09
C CYS A 20 -2.61 14.90 -26.60
N PHE A 21 -1.33 14.56 -26.61
CA PHE A 21 -0.28 15.43 -27.13
C PHE A 21 -0.48 15.74 -28.61
N PHE A 22 -0.75 14.74 -29.46
CA PHE A 22 -0.98 14.97 -30.89
C PHE A 22 -2.25 15.80 -31.15
N VAL A 23 -3.33 15.56 -30.41
CA VAL A 23 -4.56 16.36 -30.50
C VAL A 23 -4.26 17.82 -30.16
N LEU A 24 -3.54 18.07 -29.06
CA LEU A 24 -3.16 19.42 -28.64
C LEU A 24 -2.17 20.07 -29.62
N LEU A 25 -1.25 19.31 -30.22
CA LEU A 25 -0.32 19.80 -31.24
C LEU A 25 -1.06 20.23 -32.51
N VAL A 26 -2.04 19.44 -32.96
CA VAL A 26 -2.87 19.80 -34.12
C VAL A 26 -3.70 21.06 -33.82
N ALA A 27 -4.31 21.13 -32.63
CA ALA A 27 -5.05 22.31 -32.20
C ALA A 27 -4.15 23.56 -32.11
N LEU A 28 -2.93 23.42 -31.58
CA LEU A 28 -1.92 24.47 -31.52
C LEU A 28 -1.52 24.95 -32.92
N CYS A 29 -1.23 24.02 -33.85
CA CYS A 29 -0.91 24.36 -35.24
C CYS A 29 -2.05 25.14 -35.89
N GLY A 30 -3.29 24.70 -35.72
CA GLY A 30 -4.47 25.40 -36.24
C GLY A 30 -4.61 26.81 -35.66
N PHE A 31 -4.44 26.95 -34.35
CA PHE A 31 -4.52 28.25 -33.67
C PHE A 31 -3.43 29.22 -34.13
N VAL A 32 -2.17 28.77 -34.16
CA VAL A 32 -1.04 29.64 -34.58
C VAL A 32 -1.19 30.06 -36.04
N ASN A 33 -1.58 29.14 -36.93
CA ASN A 33 -1.84 29.47 -38.33
C ASN A 33 -3.01 30.45 -38.50
N LEU A 34 -4.06 30.32 -37.69
CA LEU A 34 -5.17 31.28 -37.68
C LEU A 34 -4.68 32.69 -37.27
N VAL A 35 -3.92 32.78 -36.19
CA VAL A 35 -3.38 34.06 -35.69
C VAL A 35 -2.42 34.70 -36.71
N LEU A 36 -1.49 33.92 -37.27
CA LEU A 36 -0.56 34.40 -38.29
C LEU A 36 -1.27 34.80 -39.58
N GLY A 37 -2.30 34.03 -39.99
CA GLY A 37 -3.13 34.35 -41.15
C GLY A 37 -3.91 35.65 -40.97
N LEU A 38 -4.57 35.83 -39.82
CA LEU A 38 -5.26 37.08 -39.47
C LEU A 38 -4.28 38.26 -39.40
N GLY A 39 -3.11 38.06 -38.78
CA GLY A 39 -2.05 39.06 -38.72
C GLY A 39 -1.57 39.48 -40.11
N TRP A 40 -1.37 38.52 -41.02
CA TRP A 40 -1.04 38.81 -42.42
C TRP A 40 -2.12 39.65 -43.11
N ARG A 41 -3.41 39.35 -42.89
CA ARG A 41 -4.51 40.13 -43.47
C ARG A 41 -4.63 41.55 -42.92
N LEU A 42 -4.23 41.76 -41.67
CA LEU A 42 -4.16 43.10 -41.09
C LEU A 42 -2.97 43.91 -41.62
N LEU A 43 -1.80 43.28 -41.78
CA LEU A 43 -0.58 43.95 -42.24
C LEU A 43 -0.56 44.20 -43.76
N ALA A 44 -1.17 43.33 -44.54
CA ALA A 44 -1.21 43.41 -46.00
C ALA A 44 -2.65 43.30 -46.53
N PRO A 45 -3.52 44.31 -46.25
CA PRO A 45 -4.94 44.24 -46.58
C PRO A 45 -5.21 44.18 -48.09
N PHE A 46 -4.30 44.71 -48.91
CA PHE A 46 -4.43 44.75 -50.37
C PHE A 46 -3.79 43.54 -51.09
N ALA A 47 -3.17 42.61 -50.36
CA ALA A 47 -2.55 41.42 -50.95
C ALA A 47 -3.60 40.39 -51.39
N GLN A 48 -3.57 39.96 -52.66
CA GLN A 48 -4.52 39.01 -53.24
C GLN A 48 -4.27 37.54 -52.84
N GLY A 49 -3.80 37.28 -51.63
CA GLY A 49 -3.48 35.91 -51.19
C GLY A 49 -2.57 35.85 -49.97
N TYR A 50 -2.28 34.63 -49.54
CA TYR A 50 -1.15 34.35 -48.66
C TYR A 50 0.09 34.03 -49.51
N PRO A 51 1.31 34.24 -48.99
CA PRO A 51 2.53 33.78 -49.65
C PRO A 51 2.45 32.29 -49.98
N ALA A 52 3.18 31.86 -51.02
CA ALA A 52 3.27 30.45 -51.37
C ALA A 52 3.79 29.64 -50.17
N LEU A 53 3.16 28.48 -49.91
CA LEU A 53 3.49 27.58 -48.80
C LEU A 53 3.37 28.21 -47.39
N PHE A 54 2.61 29.30 -47.22
CA PHE A 54 2.52 30.01 -45.93
C PHE A 54 2.08 29.10 -44.77
N PHE A 55 1.01 28.35 -44.93
CA PHE A 55 0.50 27.47 -43.87
C PHE A 55 1.38 26.22 -43.68
N GLU A 56 1.93 25.69 -44.77
CA GLU A 56 2.79 24.51 -44.78
C GLU A 56 4.11 24.79 -44.05
N THR A 57 4.76 25.92 -44.35
CA THR A 57 5.99 26.36 -43.69
C THR A 57 5.78 26.64 -42.20
N ASN A 58 4.73 27.36 -41.83
CA ASN A 58 4.38 27.62 -40.43
C ASN A 58 4.16 26.30 -39.66
N THR A 59 3.37 25.38 -40.23
CA THR A 59 3.07 24.09 -39.61
C THR A 59 4.33 23.23 -39.47
N ALA A 60 5.17 23.17 -40.51
CA ALA A 60 6.44 22.45 -40.47
C ALA A 60 7.37 23.01 -39.39
N LEU A 61 7.45 24.35 -39.25
CA LEU A 61 8.25 25.00 -38.23
C LEU A 61 7.75 24.71 -36.81
N ILE A 62 6.43 24.79 -36.59
CA ILE A 62 5.82 24.47 -35.29
C ILE A 62 6.10 23.01 -34.93
N MET A 63 5.86 22.06 -35.85
CA MET A 63 6.15 20.65 -35.60
C MET A 63 7.63 20.41 -35.31
N LEU A 64 8.53 21.05 -36.06
CA LEU A 64 9.98 20.93 -35.84
C LEU A 64 10.36 21.40 -34.43
N PHE A 65 9.91 22.57 -33.99
CA PHE A 65 10.25 23.09 -32.67
C PHE A 65 9.58 22.31 -31.54
N VAL A 66 8.30 21.95 -31.66
CA VAL A 66 7.58 21.26 -30.60
C VAL A 66 8.03 19.81 -30.48
N ILE A 67 8.07 19.06 -31.58
CA ILE A 67 8.50 17.64 -31.57
C ILE A 67 10.00 17.56 -31.32
N GLY A 68 10.80 18.36 -32.05
CA GLY A 68 12.25 18.41 -31.86
C GLY A 68 12.62 18.84 -30.45
N GLY A 69 11.98 19.89 -29.91
CA GLY A 69 12.17 20.32 -28.54
C GLY A 69 11.79 19.26 -27.51
N SER A 70 10.69 18.53 -27.74
CA SER A 70 10.27 17.42 -26.88
C SER A 70 11.27 16.27 -26.89
N LEU A 71 11.80 15.89 -28.06
CA LEU A 71 12.77 14.81 -28.21
C LEU A 71 14.13 15.19 -27.60
N VAL A 72 14.59 16.42 -27.82
CA VAL A 72 15.81 16.93 -27.21
C VAL A 72 15.69 16.93 -25.69
N GLU A 73 14.58 17.41 -25.13
CA GLU A 73 14.41 17.41 -23.67
C GLU A 73 14.22 15.99 -23.11
N LEU A 74 13.54 15.10 -23.84
CA LEU A 74 13.44 13.69 -23.46
C LEU A 74 14.83 13.04 -23.36
N HIS A 75 15.69 13.26 -24.35
CA HIS A 75 17.06 12.72 -24.35
C HIS A 75 17.86 13.29 -23.18
N ARG A 76 17.80 14.61 -22.97
CA ARG A 76 18.46 15.28 -21.84
C ARG A 76 17.97 14.76 -20.47
N LEU A 77 16.68 14.45 -20.34
CA LEU A 77 16.11 13.86 -19.13
C LEU A 77 16.52 12.41 -18.95
N GLN A 78 16.70 11.63 -20.02
CA GLN A 78 17.24 10.27 -19.97
C GLN A 78 18.69 10.24 -19.51
N ASP A 79 19.53 11.14 -20.03
CA ASP A 79 20.94 11.22 -19.65
C ASP A 79 21.13 11.72 -18.21
N GLY A 80 20.28 12.65 -17.77
CA GLY A 80 20.40 13.31 -16.48
C GLY A 80 19.60 12.66 -15.33
N GLY A 81 18.59 11.87 -15.65
CA GLY A 81 17.68 11.22 -14.70
C GLY A 81 16.93 12.17 -13.77
N GLY A 82 16.43 11.65 -12.65
CA GLY A 82 15.80 12.44 -11.58
C GLY A 82 16.67 13.59 -11.05
N PRO A 83 17.97 13.38 -10.72
CA PRO A 83 18.85 14.44 -10.23
C PRO A 83 18.95 15.67 -11.13
N ARG A 84 18.77 15.53 -12.45
CA ARG A 84 18.69 16.68 -13.36
C ARG A 84 17.47 17.53 -13.08
N VAL A 85 16.30 16.92 -12.92
CA VAL A 85 15.05 17.64 -12.59
C VAL A 85 15.20 18.35 -11.25
N ALA A 86 15.74 17.64 -10.24
CA ALA A 86 16.03 18.20 -8.92
C ALA A 86 16.90 19.46 -8.99
N ARG A 87 18.03 19.41 -9.70
CA ARG A 87 18.95 20.55 -9.85
C ARG A 87 18.34 21.68 -10.68
N TRP A 88 17.54 21.35 -11.69
CA TRP A 88 16.91 22.34 -12.55
C TRP A 88 15.93 23.25 -11.78
N VAL A 89 15.27 22.74 -10.73
CA VAL A 89 14.45 23.54 -9.83
C VAL A 89 15.23 24.15 -8.65
N GLY A 90 16.57 24.08 -8.67
CA GLY A 90 17.44 24.63 -7.62
C GLY A 90 17.67 23.72 -6.41
N GLY A 91 17.42 22.42 -6.55
CA GLY A 91 17.61 21.42 -5.50
C GLY A 91 19.08 21.22 -5.13
N GLN A 92 19.34 21.18 -3.83
CA GLN A 92 20.64 20.87 -3.24
C GLN A 92 20.61 19.47 -2.65
N GLU A 93 21.57 18.63 -3.03
CA GLU A 93 21.62 17.25 -2.56
C GLU A 93 22.02 17.17 -1.10
N VAL A 94 21.29 16.36 -0.33
CA VAL A 94 21.50 16.14 1.09
C VAL A 94 22.00 14.71 1.28
N THR A 95 23.27 14.56 1.68
CA THR A 95 23.90 13.25 1.93
C THR A 95 24.28 13.07 3.40
N ARG A 96 25.05 13.99 3.96
CA ARG A 96 25.40 14.03 5.39
C ARG A 96 25.35 15.47 5.86
N THR A 97 24.80 15.68 7.04
CA THR A 97 24.49 17.01 7.54
C THR A 97 24.39 17.00 9.05
N ASP A 98 24.87 18.07 9.67
CA ASP A 98 24.69 18.32 11.10
C ASP A 98 23.34 18.99 11.39
N ASP A 99 22.65 19.49 10.35
CA ASP A 99 21.34 20.09 10.47
C ASP A 99 20.30 19.05 10.88
N ALA A 100 19.56 19.35 11.94
CA ALA A 100 18.52 18.48 12.47
C ALA A 100 17.35 18.30 11.50
N LEU A 101 16.98 19.32 10.71
CA LEU A 101 15.88 19.23 9.74
C LEU A 101 16.22 18.28 8.59
N HIS A 102 17.45 18.39 8.08
CA HIS A 102 17.93 17.52 7.03
C HIS A 102 18.16 16.08 7.53
N ARG A 103 18.63 15.89 8.76
CA ARG A 103 18.70 14.55 9.39
C ARG A 103 17.31 13.90 9.48
N ARG A 104 16.29 14.68 9.87
CA ARG A 104 14.91 14.21 9.92
C ARG A 104 14.40 13.74 8.59
N LEU A 105 14.66 14.52 7.56
CA LEU A 105 14.30 14.15 6.21
C LEU A 105 14.93 12.80 5.83
N LEU A 106 16.24 12.64 6.02
CA LEU A 106 16.94 11.40 5.69
C LEU A 106 16.39 10.20 6.48
N ASN A 107 16.16 10.35 7.78
CA ASN A 107 15.58 9.30 8.63
C ASN A 107 14.17 8.91 8.14
N VAL A 108 13.34 9.90 7.80
CA VAL A 108 11.99 9.66 7.25
C VAL A 108 12.05 8.97 5.89
N VAL A 109 12.97 9.37 5.01
CA VAL A 109 13.15 8.72 3.71
C VAL A 109 13.55 7.25 3.89
N ASP A 110 14.51 6.96 4.77
CA ASP A 110 14.95 5.59 5.04
C ASP A 110 13.80 4.73 5.61
N GLU A 111 12.99 5.29 6.52
CA GLU A 111 11.81 4.62 7.06
C GLU A 111 10.77 4.32 5.98
N MET A 112 10.51 5.26 5.07
CA MET A 112 9.54 5.06 3.99
C MET A 112 10.05 4.11 2.92
N ALA A 113 11.36 4.09 2.64
CA ALA A 113 11.98 3.10 1.77
C ALA A 113 11.84 1.69 2.34
N LEU A 114 12.08 1.51 3.65
CA LEU A 114 11.86 0.23 4.33
C LEU A 114 10.38 -0.18 4.34
N ALA A 115 9.47 0.76 4.64
CA ALA A 115 8.04 0.48 4.72
C ALA A 115 7.41 0.13 3.36
N SER A 116 7.92 0.73 2.27
CA SER A 116 7.47 0.46 0.90
C SER A 116 8.22 -0.69 0.22
N GLY A 117 9.39 -1.08 0.73
CA GLY A 117 10.24 -2.08 0.09
C GLY A 117 11.01 -1.56 -1.14
N GLN A 118 11.20 -0.24 -1.22
CA GLN A 118 11.80 0.45 -2.36
C GLN A 118 13.23 0.93 -2.08
N PRO A 119 14.05 1.15 -3.13
CA PRO A 119 15.38 1.74 -2.97
C PRO A 119 15.29 3.16 -2.40
N VAL A 120 16.30 3.54 -1.60
CA VAL A 120 16.40 4.90 -1.07
C VAL A 120 16.72 5.88 -2.21
N PRO A 121 15.87 6.87 -2.50
CA PRO A 121 16.15 7.89 -3.51
C PRO A 121 17.30 8.82 -3.09
N ARG A 122 17.92 9.48 -4.07
CA ARG A 122 18.79 10.62 -3.79
C ARG A 122 17.94 11.78 -3.29
N VAL A 123 18.26 12.30 -2.11
CA VAL A 123 17.44 13.31 -1.44
C VAL A 123 17.97 14.71 -1.75
N PHE A 124 17.08 15.59 -2.17
CA PHE A 124 17.36 17.00 -2.46
C PHE A 124 16.44 17.91 -1.66
N VAL A 125 16.94 19.10 -1.33
CA VAL A 125 16.17 20.15 -0.66
C VAL A 125 16.14 21.41 -1.51
N LEU A 126 14.98 22.07 -1.56
CA LEU A 126 14.79 23.36 -2.22
C LEU A 126 14.85 24.48 -1.18
N PRO A 127 16.04 25.07 -0.90
CA PRO A 127 16.23 25.98 0.22
C PRO A 127 15.55 27.34 0.05
N ARG A 128 15.18 27.71 -1.19
CA ARG A 128 14.57 29.00 -1.53
C ARG A 128 13.04 28.94 -1.61
N GLU A 129 12.43 27.80 -1.27
CA GLU A 129 11.00 27.55 -1.43
C GLU A 129 10.29 27.36 -0.09
N ASP A 130 9.41 28.31 0.24
CA ASP A 130 8.64 28.35 1.50
C ASP A 130 7.31 27.59 1.45
N ALA A 131 6.88 27.23 0.24
CA ALA A 131 5.69 26.41 0.03
C ALA A 131 5.92 25.00 0.59
N ILE A 132 4.88 24.38 1.16
CA ILE A 132 4.93 22.96 1.56
C ILE A 132 4.77 22.10 0.33
N ASN A 133 5.86 21.48 -0.15
CA ASN A 133 5.82 20.66 -1.35
C ASN A 133 6.94 19.61 -1.36
N ALA A 134 6.73 18.57 -2.15
CA ALA A 134 7.73 17.59 -2.52
C ALA A 134 7.39 17.01 -3.89
N PHE A 135 8.36 16.33 -4.48
CA PHE A 135 8.15 15.50 -5.66
C PHE A 135 9.24 14.45 -5.79
N VAL A 136 8.93 13.38 -6.53
CA VAL A 136 9.90 12.38 -6.98
C VAL A 136 10.05 12.39 -8.51
N ALA A 137 11.27 12.15 -8.99
CA ALA A 137 11.60 12.08 -10.42
C ALA A 137 12.64 10.98 -10.69
N GLY A 138 12.59 10.38 -11.88
CA GLY A 138 13.52 9.33 -12.32
C GLY A 138 12.92 8.43 -13.39
N TRP A 139 13.77 7.62 -14.05
CA TRP A 139 13.35 6.58 -14.99
C TRP A 139 13.33 5.20 -14.35
N GLY A 140 14.06 5.00 -13.26
CA GLY A 140 14.07 3.76 -12.50
C GLY A 140 14.81 3.89 -11.17
N PRO A 141 15.09 2.75 -10.52
CA PRO A 141 15.76 2.69 -9.22
C PRO A 141 17.12 3.42 -9.11
N GLN A 142 17.86 3.51 -10.23
CA GLN A 142 19.25 3.97 -10.23
C GLN A 142 19.39 5.49 -10.31
N ASP A 143 18.38 6.18 -10.83
CA ASP A 143 18.38 7.62 -11.09
C ASP A 143 17.25 8.33 -10.35
N LEU A 144 16.75 7.71 -9.29
CA LEU A 144 15.65 8.21 -8.49
C LEU A 144 16.09 9.40 -7.62
N SER A 145 15.34 10.49 -7.67
CA SER A 145 15.52 11.67 -6.81
C SER A 145 14.23 12.07 -6.12
N LEU A 146 14.29 12.30 -4.82
CA LEU A 146 13.22 12.90 -4.02
C LEU A 146 13.61 14.34 -3.67
N CYS A 147 12.78 15.31 -4.02
CA CYS A 147 12.97 16.71 -3.67
C CYS A 147 11.94 17.15 -2.64
N VAL A 148 12.38 17.85 -1.60
CA VAL A 148 11.50 18.42 -0.57
C VAL A 148 11.79 19.90 -0.39
N THR A 149 10.77 20.74 -0.25
CA THR A 149 10.96 22.18 -0.04
C THR A 149 11.41 22.52 1.38
N ARG A 150 12.08 23.66 1.55
CA ARG A 150 12.36 24.21 2.89
C ARG A 150 11.06 24.37 3.69
N GLY A 151 10.00 24.87 3.07
CA GLY A 151 8.69 25.02 3.71
C GLY A 151 8.14 23.71 4.30
N ALA A 152 8.26 22.60 3.58
CA ALA A 152 7.85 21.29 4.08
C ALA A 152 8.71 20.85 5.28
N LEU A 153 10.03 21.09 5.24
CA LEU A 153 10.91 20.78 6.36
C LEU A 153 10.60 21.64 7.59
N GLU A 154 10.46 22.94 7.43
CA GLU A 154 10.32 23.83 8.58
C GLU A 154 8.92 23.80 9.20
N ARG A 155 7.88 23.39 8.48
CA ARG A 155 6.47 23.57 8.90
C ARG A 155 5.72 22.26 9.13
N LEU A 156 6.28 21.13 8.69
CA LEU A 156 5.74 19.81 8.97
C LEU A 156 6.40 19.18 10.19
N THR A 157 5.56 18.59 11.03
CA THR A 157 5.98 17.68 12.10
C THR A 157 6.57 16.41 11.47
N ARG A 158 7.23 15.58 12.27
CA ARG A 158 7.83 14.34 11.77
C ARG A 158 6.81 13.40 11.12
N ALA A 159 5.64 13.22 11.75
CA ALA A 159 4.58 12.35 11.24
C ALA A 159 3.94 12.90 9.96
N GLU A 160 3.80 14.22 9.85
CA GLU A 160 3.34 14.88 8.63
C GLU A 160 4.38 14.78 7.50
N LEU A 161 5.66 14.95 7.80
CA LEU A 161 6.74 14.75 6.84
C LEU A 161 6.79 13.30 6.34
N GLN A 162 6.59 12.32 7.24
CA GLN A 162 6.40 10.92 6.85
C GLN A 162 5.20 10.75 5.91
N GLY A 163 4.05 11.36 6.21
CA GLY A 163 2.87 11.32 5.35
C GLY A 163 3.12 11.88 3.95
N LEU A 164 3.82 13.02 3.86
CA LEU A 164 4.22 13.64 2.60
C LEU A 164 5.22 12.78 1.83
N VAL A 165 6.28 12.29 2.48
CA VAL A 165 7.27 11.43 1.82
C VAL A 165 6.64 10.10 1.39
N ALA A 166 5.77 9.51 2.21
CA ALA A 166 5.07 8.26 1.87
C ALA A 166 4.18 8.40 0.63
N HIS A 167 3.56 9.56 0.43
CA HIS A 167 2.83 9.86 -0.80
C HIS A 167 3.75 9.82 -2.03
N GLU A 168 4.94 10.44 -1.94
CA GLU A 168 5.93 10.38 -3.02
C GLU A 168 6.42 8.94 -3.29
N PHE A 169 6.58 8.13 -2.26
CA PHE A 169 6.88 6.69 -2.41
C PHE A 169 5.75 5.92 -3.10
N GLY A 170 4.50 6.36 -2.96
CA GLY A 170 3.36 5.83 -3.72
C GLY A 170 3.50 6.04 -5.23
N HIS A 171 4.10 7.13 -5.68
CA HIS A 171 4.39 7.37 -7.10
C HIS A 171 5.52 6.49 -7.65
N ILE A 172 6.48 6.12 -6.80
CA ILE A 172 7.51 5.15 -7.17
C ILE A 172 6.87 3.76 -7.34
N GLU A 173 5.98 3.35 -6.43
CA GLU A 173 5.33 2.02 -6.46
C GLU A 173 4.42 1.87 -7.67
N GLY A 174 3.69 2.94 -8.01
CA GLY A 174 2.77 2.97 -9.13
C GLY A 174 3.43 2.91 -10.52
N ASP A 175 4.77 2.87 -10.60
CA ASP A 175 5.58 2.97 -11.82
C ASP A 175 5.21 4.20 -12.68
N ASP A 176 4.90 5.30 -12.00
CA ASP A 176 4.40 6.52 -12.62
C ASP A 176 5.53 7.44 -13.11
N LEU A 177 6.75 7.22 -12.65
CA LEU A 177 7.87 8.14 -12.88
C LEU A 177 8.27 8.23 -14.36
N PRO A 178 8.40 7.11 -15.12
CA PRO A 178 8.71 7.19 -16.54
C PRO A 178 7.62 7.91 -17.35
N LEU A 179 6.36 7.80 -16.95
CA LEU A 179 5.25 8.52 -17.58
C LEU A 179 5.34 10.02 -17.29
N SER A 180 5.59 10.38 -16.02
CA SER A 180 5.81 11.76 -15.58
C SER A 180 6.99 12.43 -16.28
N MET A 181 8.10 11.72 -16.46
CA MET A 181 9.29 12.23 -17.19
C MET A 181 9.00 12.47 -18.68
N ARG A 182 8.23 11.57 -19.32
CA ARG A 182 7.78 11.79 -20.71
C ARG A 182 6.82 12.96 -20.83
N LEU A 183 5.87 13.08 -19.90
CA LEU A 183 4.95 14.21 -19.83
C LEU A 183 5.72 15.53 -19.71
N LEU A 184 6.74 15.59 -18.84
CA LEU A 184 7.60 16.76 -18.67
C LEU A 184 8.29 17.17 -19.98
N ALA A 185 8.84 16.20 -20.73
CA ALA A 185 9.47 16.45 -22.03
C ALA A 185 8.47 17.01 -23.08
N LEU A 186 7.26 16.45 -23.15
CA LEU A 186 6.22 16.91 -24.08
C LEU A 186 5.72 18.32 -23.74
N VAL A 187 5.55 18.60 -22.44
CA VAL A 187 5.17 19.93 -21.94
C VAL A 187 6.27 20.95 -22.23
N TRP A 188 7.54 20.56 -22.10
CA TRP A 188 8.69 21.40 -22.47
C TRP A 188 8.60 21.79 -23.95
N GLY A 189 8.40 20.83 -24.86
CA GLY A 189 8.28 21.11 -26.29
C GLY A 189 7.12 22.04 -26.63
N LEU A 190 5.94 21.81 -26.03
CA LEU A 190 4.77 22.69 -26.21
C LEU A 190 5.01 24.11 -25.67
N SER A 191 5.76 24.24 -24.58
CA SER A 191 5.99 25.51 -23.89
C SER A 191 7.26 26.23 -24.33
N LEU A 192 8.03 25.68 -25.28
CA LEU A 192 9.38 26.13 -25.62
C LEU A 192 9.42 27.63 -26.01
N VAL A 193 8.51 28.05 -26.90
CA VAL A 193 8.45 29.44 -27.38
C VAL A 193 8.07 30.40 -26.25
N HIS A 194 7.10 30.01 -25.41
CA HIS A 194 6.69 30.81 -24.26
C HIS A 194 7.82 30.93 -23.23
N GLY A 195 8.48 29.81 -22.91
CA GLY A 195 9.62 29.77 -22.00
C GLY A 195 10.80 30.61 -22.48
N TYR A 196 11.09 30.58 -23.79
CA TYR A 196 12.11 31.44 -24.39
C TYR A 196 11.75 32.93 -24.26
N GLY A 197 10.49 33.29 -24.52
CA GLY A 197 10.01 34.66 -24.29
C GLY A 197 10.19 35.11 -22.84
N ARG A 198 9.81 34.27 -21.87
CA ARG A 198 10.01 34.55 -20.45
C ARG A 198 11.49 34.66 -20.07
N HIS A 199 12.35 33.85 -20.67
CA HIS A 199 13.79 33.90 -20.45
C HIS A 199 14.39 35.23 -20.94
N LEU A 200 13.97 35.73 -22.10
CA LEU A 200 14.41 37.04 -22.61
C LEU A 200 13.93 38.22 -21.75
N MET A 201 12.81 38.06 -21.05
CA MET A 201 12.27 39.04 -20.11
C MET A 201 12.94 38.98 -18.72
N ALA A 202 13.71 37.92 -18.43
CA ALA A 202 14.35 37.76 -17.13
C ALA A 202 15.49 38.78 -16.96
N SER A 203 15.65 39.26 -15.73
CA SER A 203 16.75 40.13 -15.35
C SER A 203 18.07 39.35 -15.23
N ASP A 204 19.20 40.00 -15.49
CA ASP A 204 20.52 39.44 -15.19
C ASP A 204 20.78 39.29 -13.68
N GLU A 205 21.94 38.75 -13.30
CA GLU A 205 22.35 38.56 -11.91
C GLU A 205 22.47 39.88 -11.12
N GLN A 206 22.64 41.01 -11.82
CA GLN A 206 22.66 42.37 -11.25
C GLN A 206 21.27 43.04 -11.26
N GLY A 207 20.21 42.31 -11.63
CA GLY A 207 18.83 42.80 -11.68
C GLY A 207 18.52 43.71 -12.87
N ARG A 208 19.40 43.76 -13.88
CA ARG A 208 19.21 44.63 -15.05
C ARG A 208 18.41 43.90 -16.13
N VAL A 209 17.52 44.64 -16.78
CA VAL A 209 16.70 44.14 -17.89
C VAL A 209 17.07 44.90 -19.15
N ASN A 210 17.44 44.19 -20.21
CA ASN A 210 17.66 44.81 -21.52
C ASN A 210 16.29 45.10 -22.16
N PRO A 211 15.93 46.37 -22.44
CA PRO A 211 14.60 46.73 -22.94
C PRO A 211 14.28 46.09 -24.29
N LEU A 212 15.28 45.90 -25.16
CA LEU A 212 15.09 45.28 -26.46
C LEU A 212 14.81 43.77 -26.32
N SER A 213 15.61 43.07 -25.50
CA SER A 213 15.40 41.66 -25.19
C SER A 213 14.04 41.45 -24.51
N TRP A 214 13.67 42.35 -23.60
CA TRP A 214 12.38 42.29 -22.92
C TRP A 214 11.21 42.45 -23.89
N LEU A 215 11.27 43.42 -24.81
CA LEU A 215 10.23 43.61 -25.83
C LEU A 215 10.11 42.38 -26.74
N ALA A 216 11.23 41.85 -27.22
CA ALA A 216 11.25 40.60 -27.98
C ALA A 216 10.66 39.44 -27.16
N GLY A 217 11.00 39.39 -25.87
CA GLY A 217 10.49 38.41 -24.92
C GLY A 217 8.97 38.47 -24.76
N VAL A 218 8.39 39.68 -24.68
CA VAL A 218 6.92 39.86 -24.66
C VAL A 218 6.28 39.30 -25.92
N VAL A 219 6.85 39.56 -27.09
CA VAL A 219 6.34 39.02 -28.36
C VAL A 219 6.39 37.48 -28.37
N PHE A 220 7.52 36.88 -27.99
CA PHE A 220 7.63 35.42 -27.94
C PHE A 220 6.73 34.79 -26.86
N ALA A 221 6.62 35.42 -25.69
CA ALA A 221 5.79 34.93 -24.60
C ALA A 221 4.30 34.96 -24.97
N THR A 222 3.84 36.03 -25.65
CA THR A 222 2.45 36.16 -26.11
C THR A 222 2.14 35.20 -27.25
N LEU A 223 3.01 35.07 -28.25
CA LEU A 223 2.84 34.08 -29.32
C LEU A 223 2.88 32.64 -28.80
N GLY A 224 3.79 32.36 -27.87
CA GLY A 224 3.94 31.04 -27.26
C GLY A 224 2.88 30.70 -26.22
N TRP A 225 2.04 31.66 -25.80
CA TRP A 225 1.08 31.47 -24.72
C TRP A 225 0.12 30.30 -24.97
N ALA A 226 -0.32 30.10 -26.22
CA ALA A 226 -1.16 28.97 -26.59
C ALA A 226 -0.46 27.62 -26.39
N GLY A 227 0.87 27.56 -26.64
CA GLY A 227 1.68 26.38 -26.39
C GLY A 227 1.83 26.08 -24.90
N TRP A 228 2.06 27.11 -24.07
CA TRP A 228 2.04 26.98 -22.61
C TRP A 228 0.68 26.46 -22.12
N LEU A 229 -0.42 27.02 -22.61
CA LEU A 229 -1.78 26.58 -22.26
C LEU A 229 -2.02 25.12 -22.68
N ALA A 230 -1.57 24.72 -23.86
CA ALA A 230 -1.64 23.33 -24.31
C ALA A 230 -0.84 22.39 -23.38
N GLY A 231 0.37 22.79 -22.95
CA GLY A 231 1.16 22.06 -21.97
C GLY A 231 0.41 21.86 -20.65
N ARG A 232 -0.25 22.91 -20.15
CA ARG A 232 -1.08 22.86 -18.94
C ARG A 232 -2.26 21.91 -19.07
N LEU A 233 -2.95 21.94 -20.21
CA LEU A 233 -4.04 21.01 -20.52
C LEU A 233 -3.55 19.56 -20.57
N LEU A 234 -2.36 19.33 -21.14
CA LEU A 234 -1.76 17.99 -21.18
C LEU A 234 -1.44 17.46 -19.77
N GLN A 235 -0.91 18.30 -18.88
CA GLN A 235 -0.67 17.95 -17.48
C GLN A 235 -1.98 17.61 -16.75
N ALA A 236 -3.04 18.41 -16.94
CA ALA A 236 -4.34 18.20 -16.31
C ALA A 236 -5.02 16.89 -16.73
N ALA A 237 -4.77 16.41 -17.97
CA ALA A 237 -5.39 15.22 -18.53
C ALA A 237 -4.86 13.89 -17.94
N VAL A 238 -3.66 13.88 -17.33
CA VAL A 238 -2.95 12.63 -16.99
C VAL A 238 -2.87 12.36 -15.48
N SER A 239 -3.00 13.36 -14.61
CA SER A 239 -2.52 13.24 -13.21
C SER A 239 -3.59 12.84 -12.17
N ARG A 240 -4.88 13.16 -12.36
CA ARG A 240 -5.87 13.19 -11.26
C ARG A 240 -6.13 11.87 -10.54
N GLN A 241 -6.19 10.74 -11.25
CA GLN A 241 -6.52 9.44 -10.62
C GLN A 241 -5.34 8.86 -9.84
N ARG A 242 -4.12 9.23 -10.23
CA ARG A 242 -2.87 8.73 -9.65
C ARG A 242 -2.63 9.27 -8.24
N GLU A 243 -2.98 10.54 -8.03
CA GLU A 243 -2.93 11.19 -6.71
C GLU A 243 -3.71 10.40 -5.64
N PHE A 244 -4.87 9.84 -5.99
CA PHE A 244 -5.67 9.07 -5.03
C PHE A 244 -5.05 7.72 -4.66
N LEU A 245 -4.33 7.10 -5.60
CA LEU A 245 -3.60 5.87 -5.33
C LEU A 245 -2.39 6.16 -4.44
N ALA A 246 -1.63 7.22 -4.74
CA ALA A 246 -0.52 7.69 -3.92
C ALA A 246 -0.98 8.08 -2.50
N ASP A 247 -2.14 8.73 -2.36
CA ASP A 247 -2.77 9.02 -1.07
C ASP A 247 -3.08 7.74 -0.26
N ALA A 248 -3.57 6.69 -0.93
CA ALA A 248 -3.84 5.41 -0.28
C ALA A 248 -2.54 4.69 0.13
N CYS A 249 -1.53 4.70 -0.73
CA CYS A 249 -0.19 4.16 -0.44
C CYS A 249 0.45 4.88 0.76
N ALA A 250 0.32 6.20 0.84
CA ALA A 250 0.83 6.97 1.96
C ALA A 250 0.27 6.49 3.31
N ILE A 251 -1.04 6.23 3.38
CA ILE A 251 -1.71 5.69 4.57
C ILE A 251 -1.25 4.24 4.82
N GLN A 252 -1.08 3.43 3.78
CA GLN A 252 -0.60 2.06 3.90
C GLN A 252 0.81 1.99 4.49
N TYR A 253 1.73 2.83 4.04
CA TYR A 253 3.11 2.85 4.52
C TYR A 253 3.24 3.46 5.92
N THR A 254 2.55 4.57 6.18
CA THR A 254 2.63 5.26 7.49
C THR A 254 1.73 4.66 8.56
N ARG A 255 0.72 3.87 8.17
CA ARG A 255 -0.33 3.32 9.06
C ARG A 255 -1.16 4.39 9.79
N THR A 256 -1.09 5.65 9.36
CA THR A 256 -1.86 6.75 9.94
C THR A 256 -2.44 7.65 8.84
N ARG A 257 -3.65 8.17 9.09
CA ARG A 257 -4.31 9.14 8.20
C ARG A 257 -3.91 10.57 8.53
N ASP A 258 -3.55 10.82 9.79
CA ASP A 258 -3.30 12.17 10.29
C ASP A 258 -2.04 12.78 9.67
N GLY A 259 -1.05 11.95 9.31
CA GLY A 259 0.18 12.40 8.64
C GLY A 259 -0.13 13.15 7.35
N LEU A 260 -0.64 12.45 6.34
CA LEU A 260 -1.00 13.06 5.06
C LEU A 260 -2.20 14.01 5.17
N GLY A 261 -3.21 13.65 5.98
CA GLY A 261 -4.41 14.47 6.17
C GLY A 261 -4.10 15.88 6.69
N ASN A 262 -3.20 16.00 7.67
CA ASN A 262 -2.80 17.32 8.18
C ASN A 262 -1.91 18.08 7.19
N VAL A 263 -1.06 17.41 6.42
CA VAL A 263 -0.30 18.04 5.31
C VAL A 263 -1.25 18.71 4.32
N LEU A 264 -2.28 17.98 3.85
CA LEU A 264 -3.24 18.52 2.89
C LEU A 264 -4.01 19.73 3.45
N ARG A 265 -4.38 19.69 4.73
CA ARG A 265 -5.05 20.80 5.42
C ARG A 265 -4.14 22.02 5.59
N LYS A 266 -2.84 21.80 5.82
CA LYS A 266 -1.81 22.85 5.90
C LYS A 266 -1.58 23.53 4.56
N ILE A 267 -1.49 22.74 3.49
CA ILE A 267 -1.42 23.25 2.12
C ILE A 267 -2.68 24.05 1.79
N TRP A 268 -3.86 23.57 2.19
CA TRP A 268 -5.10 24.29 1.94
C TRP A 268 -5.13 25.64 2.63
N HIS A 269 -4.65 25.72 3.88
CA HIS A 269 -4.51 27.00 4.58
C HIS A 269 -3.54 27.93 3.85
N ASP A 270 -2.38 27.43 3.42
CA ASP A 270 -1.39 28.23 2.70
C ASP A 270 -1.89 28.78 1.36
N GLN A 271 -2.77 28.04 0.67
CA GLN A 271 -3.45 28.56 -0.52
C GLN A 271 -4.36 29.74 -0.19
N GLN A 272 -5.10 29.69 0.92
CA GLN A 272 -6.04 30.75 1.31
C GLN A 272 -5.31 32.05 1.69
N VAL A 273 -4.13 31.94 2.27
CA VAL A 273 -3.31 33.10 2.67
C VAL A 273 -2.28 33.48 1.60
N LEU A 274 -2.38 32.91 0.38
CA LEU A 274 -1.48 33.15 -0.76
C LEU A 274 0.01 32.90 -0.47
N ALA A 275 0.31 32.13 0.58
CA ALA A 275 1.67 31.80 1.02
C ALA A 275 2.21 30.49 0.42
N GLY A 276 1.34 29.71 -0.25
CA GLY A 276 1.64 28.33 -0.69
C GLY A 276 2.23 28.15 -2.09
N ARG A 277 2.62 29.22 -2.80
CA ARG A 277 3.13 29.11 -4.18
C ARG A 277 4.65 28.92 -4.23
N MET A 278 5.11 27.93 -4.99
CA MET A 278 6.51 27.80 -5.36
C MET A 278 6.94 28.97 -6.26
N ARG A 279 8.04 29.64 -5.93
CA ARG A 279 8.50 30.86 -6.61
C ARG A 279 9.44 30.60 -7.78
N HIS A 280 10.02 29.40 -7.86
CA HIS A 280 10.95 29.04 -8.93
C HIS A 280 10.34 29.24 -10.34
N PRO A 281 11.07 29.82 -11.31
CA PRO A 281 10.56 30.05 -12.67
C PRO A 281 10.12 28.77 -13.40
N ALA A 282 10.69 27.63 -13.04
CA ALA A 282 10.37 26.32 -13.59
C ALA A 282 9.22 25.60 -12.85
N ALA A 283 8.62 26.19 -11.80
CA ALA A 283 7.57 25.58 -10.99
C ALA A 283 6.37 25.11 -11.84
N ASP A 284 5.93 25.92 -12.80
CA ASP A 284 4.82 25.57 -13.69
C ASP A 284 5.15 24.34 -14.56
N MET A 285 6.42 24.13 -14.89
CA MET A 285 6.84 23.01 -15.73
C MET A 285 6.86 21.69 -14.95
N VAL A 286 7.26 21.74 -13.69
CA VAL A 286 7.25 20.57 -12.79
C VAL A 286 5.93 20.42 -12.02
N ALA A 287 4.91 21.24 -12.29
CA ALA A 287 3.68 21.29 -11.52
C ALA A 287 2.92 19.94 -11.41
N SER A 288 3.05 19.07 -12.40
CA SER A 288 2.47 17.73 -12.38
C SER A 288 3.23 16.72 -11.50
N LEU A 289 4.43 17.06 -11.05
CA LEU A 289 5.24 16.25 -10.12
C LEU A 289 5.02 16.66 -8.67
N LEU A 290 4.70 17.94 -8.44
CA LEU A 290 4.51 18.50 -7.11
C LEU A 290 3.31 17.86 -6.41
N LEU A 291 3.37 17.69 -5.09
CA LEU A 291 2.23 17.28 -4.25
C LEU A 291 0.99 18.17 -4.45
N HIS A 292 1.23 19.45 -4.76
CA HIS A 292 0.18 20.44 -4.93
C HIS A 292 0.62 21.63 -5.81
N GLU A 293 -0.38 22.29 -6.42
CA GLU A 293 -0.22 23.51 -7.19
C GLU A 293 -1.25 24.60 -6.80
N SER A 294 -0.77 25.82 -6.58
CA SER A 294 -1.59 26.99 -6.22
C SER A 294 -1.82 27.95 -7.40
N GLY A 295 -3.04 28.50 -7.51
CA GLY A 295 -3.28 29.71 -8.30
C GLY A 295 -3.86 29.52 -9.71
N HIS A 296 -4.30 28.31 -10.09
CA HIS A 296 -4.90 28.04 -11.40
C HIS A 296 -6.39 27.64 -11.30
N ALA A 297 -7.13 27.89 -12.39
CA ALA A 297 -8.53 27.49 -12.49
C ALA A 297 -8.68 25.96 -12.39
N ALA A 298 -9.79 25.48 -11.83
CA ALA A 298 -9.99 24.06 -11.51
C ALA A 298 -9.88 23.10 -12.72
N TRP A 299 -10.09 23.58 -13.95
CA TRP A 299 -9.95 22.81 -15.19
C TRP A 299 -8.49 22.73 -15.69
N LEU A 300 -7.61 23.62 -15.22
CA LEU A 300 -6.16 23.62 -15.49
C LEU A 300 -5.34 22.97 -14.37
N ALA A 301 -5.98 22.56 -13.28
CA ALA A 301 -5.30 21.90 -12.17
C ALA A 301 -4.87 20.47 -12.56
N SER A 302 -3.58 20.18 -12.41
CA SER A 302 -3.01 18.82 -12.47
C SER A 302 -3.55 17.96 -11.33
N HIS A 303 -3.82 18.56 -10.18
CA HIS A 303 -4.23 17.87 -8.97
C HIS A 303 -5.74 17.90 -8.73
N PRO A 304 -6.33 16.85 -8.14
CA PRO A 304 -7.69 16.91 -7.61
C PRO A 304 -7.81 18.00 -6.53
N PRO A 305 -9.01 18.59 -6.33
CA PRO A 305 -9.22 19.58 -5.28
C PRO A 305 -8.85 19.04 -3.90
N LEU A 306 -8.18 19.86 -3.09
CA LEU A 306 -7.77 19.48 -1.71
C LEU A 306 -8.94 18.99 -0.85
N PRO A 307 -10.15 19.62 -0.87
CA PRO A 307 -11.29 19.09 -0.09
C PRO A 307 -11.67 17.65 -0.47
N VAL A 308 -11.52 17.27 -1.74
CA VAL A 308 -11.80 15.91 -2.22
C VAL A 308 -10.75 14.92 -1.73
N ARG A 309 -9.46 15.31 -1.75
CA ARG A 309 -8.38 14.49 -1.20
C ARG A 309 -8.53 14.33 0.32
N ILE A 310 -8.81 15.42 1.05
CA ILE A 310 -9.06 15.40 2.49
C ILE A 310 -10.26 14.50 2.83
N LEU A 311 -11.37 14.61 2.08
CA LEU A 311 -12.52 13.72 2.26
C LEU A 311 -12.14 12.25 2.10
N ARG A 312 -11.32 11.89 1.12
CA ARG A 312 -10.90 10.51 0.89
C ARG A 312 -9.92 10.00 1.94
N VAL A 313 -8.94 10.81 2.34
CA VAL A 313 -7.91 10.46 3.32
C VAL A 313 -8.48 10.41 4.75
N CYS A 314 -9.22 11.45 5.13
CA CYS A 314 -9.72 11.64 6.50
C CYS A 314 -11.14 11.09 6.69
N GLY A 315 -11.88 10.77 5.62
CA GLY A 315 -13.28 10.35 5.67
C GLY A 315 -14.29 11.51 5.83
N SER A 316 -13.80 12.74 6.03
CA SER A 316 -14.62 13.96 6.13
C SER A 316 -13.83 15.18 5.63
N VAL A 317 -14.52 16.24 5.22
CA VAL A 317 -13.87 17.49 4.80
C VAL A 317 -13.50 18.30 6.04
N LEU A 318 -12.28 18.08 6.55
CA LEU A 318 -11.74 18.81 7.69
C LEU A 318 -11.27 20.22 7.29
N PRO A 319 -11.42 21.24 8.16
CA PRO A 319 -11.06 22.61 7.85
C PRO A 319 -9.53 22.79 7.69
N PRO A 320 -9.09 23.85 6.98
CA PRO A 320 -7.67 24.20 6.85
C PRO A 320 -6.96 24.30 8.21
N LEU A 321 -5.67 23.93 8.24
CA LEU A 321 -4.86 23.93 9.45
C LEU A 321 -3.68 24.90 9.28
N PRO A 322 -3.42 25.82 10.22
CA PRO A 322 -2.23 26.65 10.17
C PRO A 322 -0.95 25.80 10.21
N ALA A 323 0.08 26.22 9.48
CA ALA A 323 1.38 25.54 9.46
C ALA A 323 2.47 26.46 10.05
N PRO A 324 2.57 26.56 11.39
CA PRO A 324 3.63 27.33 12.03
C PRO A 324 5.00 26.65 11.86
N LEU A 325 6.08 27.41 12.05
CA LEU A 325 7.43 26.84 12.07
C LEU A 325 7.57 25.87 13.25
N VAL A 326 8.01 24.66 12.94
CA VAL A 326 8.28 23.59 13.90
C VAL A 326 9.63 23.87 14.55
N ARG A 327 9.60 24.31 15.80
CA ARG A 327 10.80 24.39 16.63
C ARG A 327 11.17 22.98 17.09
N LEU A 328 12.18 22.36 16.47
CA LEU A 328 12.68 21.05 16.89
C LEU A 328 13.28 21.15 18.31
N GLN A 329 12.68 20.48 19.29
CA GLN A 329 13.29 20.22 20.58
C GLN A 329 13.97 18.83 20.56
N ALA A 330 15.28 18.82 20.80
CA ALA A 330 16.17 17.69 21.11
C ALA A 330 16.38 16.55 20.08
N SER A 331 17.61 16.54 19.54
CA SER A 331 18.44 15.39 19.13
C SER A 331 17.79 14.28 18.31
N GLU A 332 17.83 14.44 16.99
CA GLU A 332 17.72 13.29 16.10
C GLU A 332 19.01 12.46 16.07
N PRO A 333 18.92 11.13 16.17
CA PRO A 333 20.09 10.26 16.13
C PRO A 333 20.86 10.41 14.80
N LEU A 334 22.18 10.45 14.89
CA LEU A 334 23.07 10.58 13.75
C LEU A 334 22.96 9.35 12.84
N ARG A 335 22.95 9.57 11.52
CA ARG A 335 22.95 8.54 10.47
C ARG A 335 24.10 7.54 10.72
N ARG A 336 23.81 6.37 11.31
CA ARG A 336 24.75 5.25 11.33
C ARG A 336 24.74 4.66 9.94
N SER A 337 25.81 4.89 9.18
CA SER A 337 26.06 4.14 7.95
C SER A 337 25.96 2.66 8.27
N ALA A 338 25.08 1.95 7.58
CA ALA A 338 25.04 0.49 7.56
C ALA A 338 26.29 -0.01 6.81
N THR A 339 27.49 0.21 7.39
CA THR A 339 28.60 -0.72 7.18
C THR A 339 28.23 -1.99 7.94
N PRO A 340 28.18 -3.15 7.28
CA PRO A 340 28.00 -4.39 8.01
C PRO A 340 29.30 -4.68 8.77
N ARG A 341 29.32 -4.45 10.09
CA ARG A 341 30.31 -5.00 11.06
C ARG A 341 29.95 -4.55 12.48
N GLY A 342 30.05 -5.36 13.54
CA GLY A 342 30.57 -6.73 13.72
C GLY A 342 29.76 -7.42 14.84
N ALA A 343 29.75 -8.75 14.95
CA ALA A 343 30.88 -9.62 15.29
C ALA A 343 31.72 -9.03 16.46
N PRO A 344 31.75 -9.68 17.65
CA PRO A 344 32.53 -9.21 18.78
C PRO A 344 34.05 -9.21 18.45
N PRO A 345 34.83 -8.31 19.08
CA PRO A 345 36.26 -8.18 18.82
C PRO A 345 37.00 -9.38 19.41
N GLY A 346 37.49 -10.26 18.53
CA GLY A 346 38.32 -11.39 18.95
C GLY A 346 38.43 -12.53 17.96
N ALA A 347 38.53 -12.29 16.65
CA ALA A 347 38.88 -13.35 15.69
C ALA A 347 39.25 -12.76 14.32
N LEU A 348 40.33 -12.00 14.21
CA LEU A 348 41.03 -11.77 12.93
C LEU A 348 42.51 -11.52 13.23
N ALA A 349 43.18 -12.58 13.66
CA ALA A 349 44.60 -12.76 13.45
C ALA A 349 44.75 -14.13 12.77
N ALA A 350 45.35 -14.10 11.57
CA ALA A 350 45.83 -15.21 10.74
C ALA A 350 45.07 -15.38 9.42
N SER A 351 45.57 -14.70 8.39
CA SER A 351 45.75 -15.33 7.09
C SER A 351 47.11 -14.91 6.54
N GLY A 352 47.93 -15.92 6.23
CA GLY A 352 49.23 -15.73 5.59
C GLY A 352 50.24 -16.84 5.86
N ASP A 353 49.89 -18.11 5.69
CA ASP A 353 50.85 -19.05 5.11
C ASP A 353 50.15 -20.20 4.37
N ALA A 354 50.82 -20.66 3.31
CA ALA A 354 50.36 -21.62 2.32
C ALA A 354 50.34 -23.06 2.84
N GLY A 355 49.45 -23.90 2.28
CA GLY A 355 49.61 -25.35 2.38
C GLY A 355 48.32 -26.17 2.33
N GLU A 356 48.16 -26.88 1.21
CA GLU A 356 47.58 -28.22 1.06
C GLU A 356 46.08 -28.51 1.32
N MET A 357 45.60 -29.39 0.44
CA MET A 357 44.30 -30.04 0.37
C MET A 357 43.82 -30.63 1.70
N ARG A 358 42.51 -30.47 1.99
CA ARG A 358 41.59 -31.61 2.25
C ARG A 358 40.14 -31.13 2.40
N GLU A 359 39.25 -31.83 1.71
CA GLU A 359 37.80 -31.84 1.98
C GLU A 359 37.55 -32.23 3.43
N HIS A 360 36.77 -31.44 4.18
CA HIS A 360 35.95 -31.93 5.27
C HIS A 360 34.76 -31.00 5.56
N THR A 361 33.58 -31.63 5.48
CA THR A 361 32.27 -31.22 5.95
C THR A 361 32.27 -30.88 7.44
N VAL A 362 31.77 -29.70 7.88
CA VAL A 362 31.29 -29.48 9.26
C VAL A 362 30.21 -28.39 9.35
N ASP A 363 29.09 -28.80 9.94
CA ASP A 363 28.12 -28.14 10.82
C ASP A 363 27.95 -26.62 10.88
N ALA A 364 26.67 -26.23 10.77
CA ALA A 364 26.12 -24.98 11.22
C ALA A 364 25.99 -24.95 12.76
N GLN A 365 26.92 -24.27 13.44
CA GLN A 365 26.78 -23.93 14.87
C GLN A 365 25.99 -22.62 15.04
N GLN A 366 24.88 -22.74 15.78
CA GLN A 366 23.99 -21.70 16.27
C GLN A 366 24.68 -20.88 17.39
N GLY A 367 24.52 -19.56 17.37
CA GLY A 367 24.93 -18.68 18.47
C GLY A 367 23.98 -18.78 19.69
N PRO A 368 24.43 -18.44 20.91
CA PRO A 368 23.70 -18.74 22.14
C PRO A 368 22.55 -17.75 22.38
N MET A 369 21.33 -18.27 22.53
CA MET A 369 20.22 -17.53 23.12
C MET A 369 20.29 -17.63 24.65
N ALA A 370 20.17 -16.49 25.31
CA ALA A 370 20.06 -16.38 26.76
C ALA A 370 18.86 -17.17 27.29
N SER A 371 19.14 -18.11 28.18
CA SER A 371 18.16 -18.93 28.90
C SER A 371 17.43 -18.11 29.97
N LEU A 372 16.10 -18.14 29.95
CA LEU A 372 15.25 -17.77 31.09
C LEU A 372 15.51 -18.75 32.26
N PRO A 373 15.41 -18.31 33.52
CA PRO A 373 15.69 -19.19 34.66
C PRO A 373 14.53 -20.19 34.84
N GLY A 374 14.80 -21.49 34.68
CA GLY A 374 13.92 -22.54 35.22
C GLY A 374 13.62 -23.76 34.33
N THR A 375 14.07 -23.84 33.08
CA THR A 375 13.82 -25.03 32.24
C THR A 375 14.95 -26.05 32.41
N THR A 376 14.60 -27.30 32.72
CA THR A 376 15.57 -28.41 32.78
C THR A 376 16.19 -28.64 31.40
N GLY A 377 17.45 -29.10 31.33
CA GLY A 377 18.14 -29.30 30.05
C GLY A 377 17.39 -30.22 29.07
N ASP A 378 16.63 -31.19 29.60
CA ASP A 378 15.84 -32.13 28.81
C ASP A 378 14.61 -31.47 28.14
N GLU A 379 13.98 -30.48 28.77
CA GLU A 379 12.87 -29.73 28.18
C GLU A 379 13.34 -28.83 27.03
N GLU A 380 14.53 -28.26 27.14
CA GLU A 380 15.10 -27.41 26.09
C GLU A 380 15.52 -28.24 24.87
N ILE A 381 16.09 -29.43 25.08
CA ILE A 381 16.42 -30.38 24.01
C ILE A 381 15.14 -30.82 23.29
N ALA A 382 14.12 -31.28 24.03
CA ALA A 382 12.85 -31.70 23.44
C ALA A 382 12.14 -30.56 22.69
N ARG A 383 12.26 -29.31 23.17
CA ARG A 383 11.74 -28.13 22.45
C ARG A 383 12.49 -27.89 21.15
N ARG A 384 13.82 -27.98 21.14
CA ARG A 384 14.64 -27.80 19.93
C ARG A 384 14.35 -28.87 18.88
N GLU A 385 14.22 -30.13 19.29
CA GLU A 385 13.86 -31.23 18.39
C GLU A 385 12.50 -31.00 17.72
N ARG A 386 11.49 -30.54 18.48
CA ARG A 386 10.17 -30.20 17.94
C ARG A 386 10.23 -29.06 16.92
N LEU A 387 11.01 -28.00 17.19
CA LEU A 387 11.19 -26.88 16.28
C LEU A 387 11.90 -27.31 14.97
N LEU A 388 12.89 -28.19 15.07
CA LEU A 388 13.58 -28.75 13.89
C LEU A 388 12.64 -29.61 13.06
N ALA A 389 11.91 -30.54 13.69
CA ALA A 389 10.95 -31.42 13.02
C ALA A 389 9.85 -30.64 12.28
N ASP A 390 9.34 -29.58 12.91
CA ASP A 390 8.38 -28.66 12.32
C ASP A 390 8.96 -27.90 11.10
N ARG A 391 10.18 -27.38 11.20
CA ARG A 391 10.85 -26.68 10.10
C ARG A 391 11.07 -27.60 8.89
N GLU A 392 11.54 -28.81 9.12
CA GLU A 392 11.75 -29.80 8.05
C GLU A 392 10.42 -30.24 7.41
N ALA A 393 9.40 -30.50 8.23
CA ALA A 393 8.07 -30.86 7.75
C ALA A 393 7.47 -29.74 6.89
N MET A 394 7.58 -28.49 7.34
CA MET A 394 7.12 -27.32 6.58
C MET A 394 7.84 -27.20 5.23
N GLN A 395 9.18 -27.35 5.21
CA GLN A 395 9.94 -27.35 3.97
C GLN A 395 9.44 -28.43 3.01
N ARG A 396 9.27 -29.67 3.48
CA ARG A 396 8.78 -30.77 2.63
C ARG A 396 7.38 -30.50 2.10
N LEU A 397 6.47 -29.96 2.90
CA LEU A 397 5.11 -29.61 2.48
C LEU A 397 5.11 -28.50 1.42
N GLN A 398 5.94 -27.45 1.59
CA GLN A 398 6.02 -26.33 0.65
C GLN A 398 6.64 -26.71 -0.71
N HIS A 399 7.52 -27.71 -0.75
CA HIS A 399 8.09 -28.21 -2.01
C HIS A 399 7.12 -29.08 -2.81
N ARG A 400 5.99 -29.52 -2.24
CA ARG A 400 4.95 -30.27 -2.95
C ARG A 400 3.99 -29.28 -3.64
N VAL A 401 4.16 -29.07 -4.96
CA VAL A 401 3.43 -28.03 -5.73
C VAL A 401 2.32 -28.59 -6.63
N GLY A 402 1.99 -29.89 -6.53
CA GLY A 402 0.95 -30.49 -7.36
C GLY A 402 -0.48 -30.19 -6.86
N PRO A 403 -1.49 -30.16 -7.76
CA PRO A 403 -2.88 -29.83 -7.40
C PRO A 403 -3.52 -30.90 -6.50
N THR A 404 -3.14 -32.16 -6.67
CA THR A 404 -3.63 -33.28 -5.84
C THR A 404 -3.00 -33.25 -4.45
N GLU A 405 -1.70 -33.01 -4.36
CA GLU A 405 -0.94 -32.91 -3.12
C GLU A 405 -1.42 -31.72 -2.29
N SER A 406 -1.56 -30.55 -2.91
CA SER A 406 -2.07 -29.34 -2.24
C SER A 406 -3.45 -29.57 -1.63
N ARG A 407 -4.33 -30.27 -2.36
CA ARG A 407 -5.66 -30.65 -1.88
C ARG A 407 -5.59 -31.59 -0.68
N LEU A 408 -4.74 -32.63 -0.74
CA LEU A 408 -4.56 -33.58 0.36
C LEU A 408 -3.96 -32.94 1.61
N ILE A 409 -3.04 -31.99 1.46
CA ILE A 409 -2.47 -31.22 2.57
C ILE A 409 -3.57 -30.40 3.25
N VAL A 410 -4.43 -29.71 2.47
CA VAL A 410 -5.57 -28.97 3.04
C VAL A 410 -6.52 -29.91 3.80
N LEU A 411 -6.85 -31.08 3.23
CA LEU A 411 -7.69 -32.08 3.91
C LEU A 411 -7.05 -32.60 5.20
N ALA A 412 -5.72 -32.77 5.23
CA ALA A 412 -4.99 -33.18 6.43
C ALA A 412 -4.93 -32.07 7.51
N LEU A 413 -4.93 -30.80 7.10
CA LEU A 413 -4.92 -29.66 8.03
C LEU A 413 -6.27 -29.46 8.73
N ILE A 414 -7.39 -29.72 8.04
CA ILE A 414 -8.74 -29.52 8.59
C ILE A 414 -9.24 -30.70 9.43
N MET A 415 -8.74 -31.92 9.16
CA MET A 415 -9.24 -33.13 9.83
C MET A 415 -8.92 -33.13 11.32
N ASN A 416 -9.68 -33.92 12.08
CA ASN A 416 -9.33 -34.31 13.43
C ASN A 416 -8.52 -35.61 13.41
N PRO A 417 -7.21 -35.59 13.77
CA PRO A 417 -6.38 -36.79 13.74
C PRO A 417 -6.83 -37.87 14.72
N ALA A 418 -7.59 -37.52 15.77
CA ALA A 418 -8.14 -38.49 16.71
C ALA A 418 -9.36 -39.25 16.15
N ASN A 419 -9.94 -38.79 15.03
CA ASN A 419 -11.12 -39.42 14.45
C ASN A 419 -10.74 -40.49 13.42
N ASN A 420 -10.87 -41.76 13.81
CA ASN A 420 -10.55 -42.91 12.95
C ASN A 420 -11.32 -42.93 11.62
N ARG A 421 -12.55 -42.38 11.57
CA ARG A 421 -13.35 -42.36 10.34
C ARG A 421 -12.84 -41.33 9.34
N GLU A 422 -12.52 -40.12 9.82
CA GLU A 422 -11.87 -39.09 9.01
C GLU A 422 -10.52 -39.57 8.50
N HIS A 423 -9.72 -40.18 9.37
CA HIS A 423 -8.42 -40.73 9.01
C HIS A 423 -8.52 -41.83 7.94
N LYS A 424 -9.55 -42.69 8.01
CA LYS A 424 -9.81 -43.71 6.99
C LYS A 424 -10.19 -43.10 5.64
N LEU A 425 -11.09 -42.11 5.65
CA LEU A 425 -11.56 -41.44 4.44
C LEU A 425 -10.42 -40.64 3.78
N TRP A 426 -9.58 -39.98 4.57
CA TRP A 426 -8.40 -39.29 4.06
C TRP A 426 -7.43 -40.25 3.34
N ARG A 427 -7.17 -41.45 3.91
CA ARG A 427 -6.34 -42.47 3.25
C ARG A 427 -6.93 -42.92 1.92
N GLN A 428 -8.25 -43.10 1.83
CA GLN A 428 -8.92 -43.46 0.59
C GLN A 428 -8.77 -42.37 -0.47
N LEU A 429 -8.89 -41.10 -0.09
CA LEU A 429 -8.68 -39.97 -1.00
C LEU A 429 -7.23 -39.81 -1.47
N ALA A 430 -6.27 -40.34 -0.68
CA ALA A 430 -4.84 -40.28 -0.97
C ALA A 430 -4.33 -41.50 -1.75
N GLU A 431 -5.17 -42.50 -2.03
CA GLU A 431 -4.82 -43.67 -2.82
C GLU A 431 -4.25 -43.27 -4.20
N GLY A 432 -3.09 -43.83 -4.54
CA GLY A 432 -2.38 -43.54 -5.79
C GLY A 432 -1.45 -42.32 -5.75
N VAL A 433 -1.39 -41.57 -4.65
CA VAL A 433 -0.44 -40.45 -4.48
C VAL A 433 0.88 -40.93 -3.87
N HIS A 434 1.99 -40.58 -4.52
CA HIS A 434 3.34 -40.91 -4.04
C HIS A 434 3.61 -40.25 -2.69
N GLN A 435 4.13 -41.01 -1.72
CA GLN A 435 4.42 -40.54 -0.35
C GLN A 435 3.19 -39.98 0.41
N GLN A 436 1.98 -40.51 0.18
CA GLN A 436 0.79 -40.09 0.92
C GLN A 436 0.96 -40.10 2.45
N GLN A 437 1.54 -41.14 3.04
CA GLN A 437 1.72 -41.22 4.49
C GLN A 437 2.66 -40.13 5.02
N GLN A 438 3.68 -39.76 4.25
CA GLN A 438 4.61 -38.68 4.60
C GLN A 438 3.90 -37.33 4.68
N ILE A 439 2.91 -37.06 3.83
CA ILE A 439 2.11 -35.82 3.89
C ILE A 439 1.38 -35.73 5.23
N LEU A 440 0.78 -36.84 5.66
CA LEU A 440 0.05 -36.91 6.91
C LEU A 440 0.98 -36.73 8.12
N ASP A 441 2.13 -37.40 8.08
CA ASP A 441 3.14 -37.33 9.15
C ASP A 441 3.75 -35.91 9.24
N ASP A 442 4.04 -35.27 8.09
CA ASP A 442 4.57 -33.91 8.03
C ASP A 442 3.55 -32.90 8.59
N VAL A 443 2.26 -33.01 8.23
CA VAL A 443 1.19 -32.16 8.79
C VAL A 443 1.02 -32.40 10.30
N GLY A 444 1.14 -33.65 10.75
CA GLY A 444 1.10 -34.01 12.17
C GLY A 444 2.23 -33.38 12.99
N ARG A 445 3.42 -33.22 12.39
CA ARG A 445 4.62 -32.61 13.02
C ARG A 445 4.59 -31.08 13.05
N LEU A 446 3.69 -30.43 12.29
CA LEU A 446 3.57 -28.97 12.31
C LEU A 446 3.12 -28.47 13.68
N LEU A 447 3.79 -27.42 14.16
CA LEU A 447 3.37 -26.67 15.34
C LEU A 447 1.95 -26.11 15.11
N PRO A 448 1.09 -26.07 16.14
CA PRO A 448 -0.29 -25.59 16.02
C PRO A 448 -0.40 -24.22 15.32
N VAL A 449 0.44 -23.27 15.72
CA VAL A 449 0.57 -21.92 15.15
C VAL A 449 0.89 -21.89 13.65
N ARG A 450 1.42 -22.96 13.04
CA ARG A 450 1.73 -22.99 11.60
C ARG A 450 0.61 -23.60 10.75
N ARG A 451 -0.37 -24.26 11.37
CA ARG A 451 -1.44 -24.98 10.65
C ARG A 451 -2.41 -24.05 9.93
N VAL A 452 -2.96 -23.06 10.61
CA VAL A 452 -3.87 -22.07 9.99
C VAL A 452 -3.17 -21.22 8.92
N PRO A 453 -1.96 -20.65 9.15
CA PRO A 453 -1.21 -19.96 8.09
C PRO A 453 -0.97 -20.82 6.84
N GLU A 454 -0.60 -22.09 7.01
CA GLU A 454 -0.34 -22.99 5.87
C GLU A 454 -1.64 -23.34 5.13
N PHE A 455 -2.74 -23.54 5.86
CA PHE A 455 -4.07 -23.67 5.27
C PHE A 455 -4.46 -22.43 4.46
N GLU A 456 -4.23 -21.23 5.00
CA GLU A 456 -4.52 -19.97 4.30
C GLU A 456 -3.69 -19.83 3.02
N ARG A 457 -2.40 -20.17 3.07
CA ARG A 457 -1.51 -20.15 1.91
C ARG A 457 -1.99 -21.10 0.81
N LEU A 458 -2.28 -22.36 1.16
CA LEU A 458 -2.71 -23.38 0.20
C LEU A 458 -4.09 -23.09 -0.38
N THR A 459 -5.05 -22.68 0.45
CA THR A 459 -6.38 -22.33 -0.04
C THR A 459 -6.35 -21.10 -0.93
N GLU A 460 -5.44 -20.13 -0.71
CA GLU A 460 -5.26 -19.00 -1.62
C GLU A 460 -4.68 -19.42 -2.98
N LEU A 461 -3.74 -20.38 -2.99
CA LEU A 461 -3.21 -20.96 -4.22
C LEU A 461 -4.30 -21.72 -5.00
N ILE A 462 -5.08 -22.56 -4.31
CA ILE A 462 -6.17 -23.34 -4.92
C ILE A 462 -7.32 -22.43 -5.39
N ALA A 463 -7.61 -21.34 -4.66
CA ALA A 463 -8.64 -20.37 -5.03
C ALA A 463 -8.37 -19.70 -6.39
N LYS A 464 -7.09 -19.54 -6.77
CA LYS A 464 -6.65 -19.00 -8.07
C LYS A 464 -6.70 -20.04 -9.20
N GLY A 465 -6.92 -21.32 -8.89
CA GLY A 465 -6.96 -22.41 -9.85
C GLY A 465 -8.33 -22.65 -10.51
N PRO A 466 -8.44 -23.68 -11.37
CA PRO A 466 -9.68 -24.03 -12.07
C PRO A 466 -10.84 -24.33 -11.11
N LEU A 467 -12.08 -24.03 -11.53
CA LEU A 467 -13.28 -24.23 -10.71
C LEU A 467 -13.50 -25.70 -10.29
N GLU A 468 -13.12 -26.64 -11.14
CA GLU A 468 -13.22 -28.08 -10.86
C GLU A 468 -12.41 -28.49 -9.64
N HIS A 469 -11.17 -27.99 -9.51
CA HIS A 469 -10.30 -28.28 -8.37
C HIS A 469 -10.88 -27.71 -7.07
N ARG A 470 -11.46 -26.50 -7.15
CA ARG A 470 -12.14 -25.85 -6.01
C ARG A 470 -13.39 -26.60 -5.56
N ARG A 471 -14.21 -27.08 -6.52
CA ARG A 471 -15.39 -27.91 -6.23
C ARG A 471 -15.01 -29.24 -5.61
N ALA A 472 -14.04 -29.94 -6.20
CA ALA A 472 -13.57 -31.23 -5.69
C ALA A 472 -13.04 -31.12 -4.26
N LEU A 473 -12.23 -30.09 -3.94
CA LEU A 473 -11.77 -29.86 -2.57
C LEU A 473 -12.94 -29.60 -1.61
N ALA A 474 -13.92 -28.77 -2.00
CA ALA A 474 -15.07 -28.47 -1.16
C ALA A 474 -15.95 -29.72 -0.91
N GLU A 475 -16.19 -30.54 -1.93
CA GLU A 475 -16.97 -31.77 -1.78
C GLU A 475 -16.24 -32.77 -0.86
N GLN A 476 -14.96 -33.01 -1.11
CA GLN A 476 -14.14 -33.92 -0.30
C GLN A 476 -13.99 -33.45 1.14
N ALA A 477 -13.80 -32.14 1.37
CA ALA A 477 -13.72 -31.58 2.71
C ALA A 477 -15.05 -31.72 3.47
N ARG A 478 -16.18 -31.50 2.79
CA ARG A 478 -17.51 -31.70 3.39
C ARG A 478 -17.73 -33.16 3.79
N ASP A 479 -17.34 -34.09 2.93
CA ASP A 479 -17.54 -35.52 3.18
C ASP A 479 -16.60 -36.03 4.28
N LEU A 480 -15.35 -35.52 4.31
CA LEU A 480 -14.39 -35.75 5.39
C LEU A 480 -14.91 -35.27 6.73
N LEU A 481 -15.30 -33.99 6.85
CA LEU A 481 -15.78 -33.38 8.09
C LEU A 481 -17.16 -33.89 8.55
N ARG A 482 -17.82 -34.76 7.76
CA ARG A 482 -19.06 -35.44 8.10
C ARG A 482 -18.91 -36.96 8.26
N ALA A 483 -17.68 -37.49 8.17
CA ALA A 483 -17.42 -38.92 8.14
C ALA A 483 -17.93 -39.66 9.39
N ASP A 484 -18.03 -38.99 10.53
CA ASP A 484 -18.53 -39.53 11.79
C ASP A 484 -20.04 -39.36 12.01
N GLY A 485 -20.72 -38.63 11.12
CA GLY A 485 -22.14 -38.28 11.24
C GLY A 485 -22.43 -37.13 12.22
N ARG A 486 -21.42 -36.49 12.81
CA ARG A 486 -21.56 -35.39 13.78
C ARG A 486 -20.64 -34.22 13.41
N VAL A 487 -21.21 -33.06 13.08
CA VAL A 487 -20.39 -31.87 12.78
C VAL A 487 -20.10 -31.10 14.06
N SER A 488 -18.84 -31.11 14.52
CA SER A 488 -18.41 -30.30 15.65
C SER A 488 -18.40 -28.80 15.30
N PRO A 489 -18.44 -27.88 16.30
CA PRO A 489 -18.28 -26.45 16.05
C PRO A 489 -16.94 -26.11 15.36
N ARG A 490 -15.86 -26.83 15.68
CA ARG A 490 -14.56 -26.70 15.01
C ARG A 490 -14.68 -27.04 13.53
N ASP A 491 -15.24 -28.21 13.21
CA ASP A 491 -15.34 -28.69 11.83
C ASP A 491 -16.21 -27.77 10.98
N ARG A 492 -17.30 -27.25 11.56
CA ARG A 492 -18.14 -26.27 10.87
C ARG A 492 -17.41 -24.95 10.62
N LEU A 493 -16.58 -24.48 11.53
CA LEU A 493 -15.79 -23.26 11.31
C LEU A 493 -14.76 -23.43 10.18
N TRP A 494 -14.04 -24.55 10.17
CA TRP A 494 -13.13 -24.91 9.08
C TRP A 494 -13.85 -25.02 7.74
N TRP A 495 -14.99 -25.70 7.71
CA TRP A 495 -15.82 -25.84 6.52
C TRP A 495 -16.30 -24.48 5.98
N LEU A 496 -16.83 -23.61 6.85
CA LEU A 496 -17.29 -22.27 6.47
C LEU A 496 -16.15 -21.43 5.88
N THR A 497 -14.98 -21.48 6.51
CA THR A 497 -13.79 -20.74 6.06
C THR A 497 -13.29 -21.23 4.72
N LEU A 498 -13.21 -22.56 4.53
CA LEU A 498 -12.84 -23.16 3.25
C LEU A 498 -13.82 -22.77 2.14
N ARG A 499 -15.14 -22.90 2.40
CA ARG A 499 -16.19 -22.55 1.43
C ARG A 499 -16.14 -21.07 1.05
N HIS A 500 -15.95 -20.17 2.02
CA HIS A 500 -15.82 -18.74 1.79
C HIS A 500 -14.62 -18.44 0.88
N ARG A 501 -13.45 -19.04 1.17
CA ARG A 501 -12.23 -18.87 0.36
C ARG A 501 -12.30 -19.47 -1.05
N MET A 502 -13.11 -20.50 -1.26
CA MET A 502 -13.32 -21.08 -2.60
C MET A 502 -14.25 -20.24 -3.50
N GLY A 503 -14.86 -19.17 -2.98
CA GLY A 503 -15.77 -18.30 -3.73
C GLY A 503 -17.10 -18.98 -4.10
N MET A 504 -17.50 -20.00 -3.36
CA MET A 504 -18.76 -20.72 -3.61
C MET A 504 -19.93 -19.84 -3.16
N PRO A 505 -20.95 -19.60 -4.01
CA PRO A 505 -22.03 -18.69 -3.70
C PRO A 505 -22.74 -19.11 -2.39
N GLN A 506 -22.83 -18.16 -1.46
CA GLN A 506 -23.94 -18.12 -0.52
C GLN A 506 -25.17 -17.65 -1.30
N ASN A 507 -26.37 -18.03 -0.87
CA ASN A 507 -27.62 -17.59 -1.51
C ASN A 507 -27.74 -16.07 -1.33
N LYS A 508 -27.09 -15.28 -2.19
CA LYS A 508 -26.95 -13.83 -2.09
C LYS A 508 -28.24 -13.19 -2.56
N GLN A 509 -29.21 -13.05 -1.67
CA GLN A 509 -30.07 -11.87 -1.70
C GLN A 509 -29.32 -10.74 -1.01
N ALA A 510 -28.22 -10.28 -1.64
CA ALA A 510 -27.48 -9.12 -1.17
C ALA A 510 -28.28 -7.87 -1.52
N PHE A 511 -29.20 -7.48 -0.63
CA PHE A 511 -29.61 -6.09 -0.58
C PHE A 511 -28.38 -5.30 -0.14
N MET A 512 -27.75 -4.55 -1.06
CA MET A 512 -26.79 -3.53 -0.66
C MET A 512 -27.53 -2.50 0.20
N ARG A 513 -27.53 -2.67 1.52
CA ARG A 513 -27.91 -1.60 2.43
C ARG A 513 -26.90 -0.47 2.25
N PRO A 514 -27.34 0.80 2.09
CA PRO A 514 -26.41 1.92 2.14
C PRO A 514 -25.65 1.84 3.48
N VAL A 515 -24.32 1.95 3.42
CA VAL A 515 -23.45 1.88 4.61
C VAL A 515 -23.70 3.14 5.45
N THR A 516 -24.72 3.11 6.31
CA THR A 516 -25.18 4.26 7.12
C THR A 516 -24.51 4.35 8.50
N GLY A 517 -23.68 3.37 8.87
CA GLY A 517 -23.05 3.26 10.21
C GLY A 517 -21.58 3.67 10.29
N GLN A 518 -21.12 4.69 9.54
CA GLN A 518 -19.74 5.19 9.68
C GLN A 518 -19.61 6.02 10.98
N GLY A 519 -18.89 5.50 11.98
CA GLY A 519 -18.59 6.20 13.24
C GLY A 519 -19.39 5.74 14.47
N GLN A 520 -20.16 4.64 14.39
CA GLN A 520 -20.79 4.04 15.57
C GLN A 520 -19.75 3.27 16.40
N ASP A 521 -19.80 3.42 17.72
CA ASP A 521 -19.11 2.55 18.66
C ASP A 521 -19.85 1.19 18.74
N LEU A 522 -19.16 0.11 19.14
CA LEU A 522 -19.76 -1.22 19.30
C LEU A 522 -20.99 -1.19 20.22
N SER A 523 -20.99 -0.28 21.19
CA SER A 523 -22.08 -0.03 22.13
C SER A 523 -23.38 0.47 21.49
N ASN A 524 -23.32 1.00 20.26
CA ASN A 524 -24.44 1.65 19.56
C ASN A 524 -24.91 0.88 18.31
N LEU A 525 -24.68 -0.44 18.27
CA LEU A 525 -25.15 -1.30 17.17
C LEU A 525 -26.68 -1.35 17.11
N SER A 526 -27.24 -1.48 15.91
CA SER A 526 -28.68 -1.69 15.73
C SER A 526 -29.14 -2.99 16.40
N PRO A 527 -30.42 -3.12 16.81
CA PRO A 527 -30.90 -4.37 17.44
C PRO A 527 -30.70 -5.62 16.56
N GLU A 528 -30.77 -5.46 15.24
CA GLU A 528 -30.52 -6.52 14.25
C GLU A 528 -29.04 -6.93 14.24
N ASP A 529 -28.13 -5.95 14.18
CA ASP A 529 -26.68 -6.21 14.24
C ASP A 529 -26.27 -6.82 15.58
N GLN A 530 -26.83 -6.34 16.69
CA GLN A 530 -26.60 -6.93 18.01
C GLN A 530 -27.05 -8.40 18.05
N HIS A 531 -28.17 -8.75 17.42
CA HIS A 531 -28.63 -10.12 17.32
C HIS A 531 -27.64 -11.00 16.54
N HIS A 532 -27.10 -10.51 15.43
CA HIS A 532 -26.07 -11.21 14.65
C HIS A 532 -24.77 -11.40 15.45
N VAL A 533 -24.30 -10.37 16.16
CA VAL A 533 -23.11 -10.47 17.01
C VAL A 533 -23.34 -11.48 18.13
N LYS A 534 -24.50 -11.46 18.78
CA LYS A 534 -24.86 -12.41 19.84
C LYS A 534 -24.87 -13.85 19.32
N ALA A 535 -25.46 -14.11 18.16
CA ALA A 535 -25.54 -15.45 17.58
C ALA A 535 -24.14 -16.02 17.26
N VAL A 536 -23.28 -15.24 16.61
CA VAL A 536 -21.90 -15.67 16.30
C VAL A 536 -21.04 -15.76 17.56
N SER A 537 -21.19 -14.84 18.52
CA SER A 537 -20.47 -14.91 19.80
C SER A 537 -20.92 -16.14 20.60
N ALA A 538 -22.22 -16.45 20.67
CA ALA A 538 -22.71 -17.66 21.32
C ALA A 538 -22.17 -18.94 20.64
N TYR A 539 -21.96 -18.92 19.32
CA TYR A 539 -21.28 -19.99 18.60
C TYR A 539 -19.79 -20.10 18.99
N LEU A 540 -19.06 -18.99 18.97
CA LEU A 540 -17.63 -18.92 19.33
C LEU A 540 -17.36 -19.27 20.79
N ALA A 541 -18.28 -18.96 21.71
CA ALA A 541 -18.18 -19.34 23.13
C ALA A 541 -18.11 -20.86 23.33
N ARG A 542 -18.41 -21.68 22.33
CA ARG A 542 -18.22 -23.14 22.39
C ARG A 542 -16.77 -23.57 22.11
N MET A 543 -15.92 -22.63 21.69
CA MET A 543 -14.53 -22.85 21.31
C MET A 543 -13.54 -21.94 22.10
N LEU A 544 -14.04 -20.97 22.89
CA LEU A 544 -13.25 -19.95 23.60
C LEU A 544 -13.68 -19.84 25.08
N PRO A 545 -12.76 -19.86 26.08
CA PRO A 545 -11.55 -20.67 26.25
C PRO A 545 -11.84 -21.92 27.10
N MET A 546 -11.53 -23.08 26.51
CA MET A 546 -11.91 -24.44 26.92
C MET A 546 -11.53 -24.85 28.35
N GLU A 547 -12.51 -24.93 29.25
CA GLU A 547 -12.57 -26.06 30.18
C GLU A 547 -13.51 -27.13 29.59
N PRO A 548 -13.16 -28.43 29.65
CA PRO A 548 -14.03 -29.49 29.16
C PRO A 548 -15.33 -29.51 29.98
N SER A 549 -16.47 -29.48 29.30
CA SER A 549 -17.79 -29.53 29.94
C SER A 549 -18.73 -30.44 29.17
N ASP A 550 -19.45 -31.28 29.92
CA ASP A 550 -20.48 -32.22 29.46
C ASP A 550 -21.76 -31.50 29.01
N GLY A 551 -21.64 -30.69 27.96
CA GLY A 551 -22.78 -30.10 27.24
C GLY A 551 -23.24 -28.71 27.70
N SER A 552 -22.78 -28.20 28.85
CA SER A 552 -22.99 -26.81 29.26
C SER A 552 -21.79 -25.92 28.92
N LEU A 553 -21.97 -24.60 28.76
CA LEU A 553 -20.82 -23.70 28.55
C LEU A 553 -19.99 -23.64 29.84
N ALA A 554 -18.68 -23.85 29.76
CA ALA A 554 -17.78 -23.68 30.89
C ALA A 554 -17.90 -22.27 31.49
N PRO A 555 -17.63 -22.07 32.79
CA PRO A 555 -17.74 -20.76 33.44
C PRO A 555 -16.92 -19.66 32.73
N ALA A 556 -15.70 -20.00 32.27
CA ALA A 556 -14.86 -19.07 31.51
C ALA A 556 -15.49 -18.66 30.17
N ASN A 557 -16.12 -19.60 29.47
CA ASN A 557 -16.80 -19.36 28.19
C ASN A 557 -18.05 -18.48 28.37
N GLN A 558 -18.79 -18.70 29.47
CA GLN A 558 -19.94 -17.85 29.83
C GLN A 558 -19.49 -16.44 30.18
N ALA A 559 -18.39 -16.30 30.95
CA ALA A 559 -17.82 -15.00 31.30
C ALA A 559 -17.33 -14.23 30.07
N TRP A 560 -16.66 -14.92 29.14
CA TRP A 560 -16.27 -14.35 27.85
C TRP A 560 -17.47 -13.83 27.05
N LEU A 561 -18.52 -14.66 26.90
CA LEU A 561 -19.72 -14.28 26.16
C LEU A 561 -20.44 -13.09 26.81
N ALA A 562 -20.53 -13.08 28.14
CA ALA A 562 -21.10 -11.97 28.90
C ALA A 562 -20.30 -10.68 28.71
N ALA A 563 -18.97 -10.75 28.70
CA ALA A 563 -18.09 -9.61 28.47
C ALA A 563 -18.24 -9.03 27.06
N VAL A 564 -18.31 -9.89 26.03
CA VAL A 564 -18.56 -9.48 24.65
C VAL A 564 -19.93 -8.81 24.53
N ASN A 565 -20.98 -9.36 25.17
CA ASN A 565 -22.31 -8.76 25.16
C ASN A 565 -22.33 -7.36 25.80
N ARG A 566 -21.55 -7.13 26.88
CA ARG A 566 -21.40 -5.80 27.47
C ARG A 566 -20.75 -4.80 26.52
N ARG A 567 -19.74 -5.22 25.74
CA ARG A 567 -19.06 -4.35 24.75
C ARG A 567 -20.00 -3.84 23.66
N ILE A 568 -21.04 -4.60 23.32
CA ILE A 568 -22.03 -4.22 22.30
C ILE A 568 -23.29 -3.54 22.87
N GLY A 569 -23.25 -3.11 24.14
CA GLY A 569 -24.38 -2.43 24.79
C GLY A 569 -25.57 -3.33 25.11
N ALA A 570 -25.43 -4.66 24.98
CA ALA A 570 -26.51 -5.60 25.26
C ALA A 570 -26.56 -5.97 26.75
N SER A 571 -27.73 -5.82 27.37
CA SER A 571 -28.00 -6.37 28.71
C SER A 571 -28.05 -7.89 28.65
N TRP A 572 -26.99 -8.55 29.14
CA TRP A 572 -26.99 -10.00 29.34
C TRP A 572 -27.56 -10.32 30.72
N GLN A 573 -28.80 -10.80 30.78
CA GLN A 573 -29.38 -11.35 32.00
C GLN A 573 -28.86 -12.78 32.13
N GLY A 574 -27.88 -12.98 33.01
CA GLY A 574 -27.02 -14.18 33.10
C GLY A 574 -27.68 -15.52 33.45
N GLN A 575 -28.94 -15.74 33.08
CA GLN A 575 -29.69 -16.98 33.31
C GLN A 575 -30.13 -17.69 32.01
N GLU A 576 -29.99 -17.08 30.84
CA GLU A 576 -30.29 -17.78 29.58
C GLU A 576 -29.08 -18.59 29.11
N THR A 577 -29.19 -19.93 29.13
CA THR A 577 -28.24 -20.78 28.42
C THR A 577 -28.31 -20.45 26.93
N PRO A 578 -27.23 -19.96 26.30
CA PRO A 578 -27.26 -19.58 24.89
C PRO A 578 -27.60 -20.79 24.04
N GLN A 579 -28.76 -20.79 23.39
CA GLN A 579 -29.12 -21.87 22.47
C GLN A 579 -28.08 -21.99 21.36
N ARG A 580 -27.84 -23.21 20.88
CA ARG A 580 -26.95 -23.44 19.74
C ARG A 580 -27.65 -22.90 18.51
N PRO A 581 -27.09 -21.90 17.80
CA PRO A 581 -27.68 -21.48 16.53
C PRO A 581 -27.66 -22.70 15.62
N ASP A 582 -28.78 -22.96 14.96
CA ASP A 582 -28.81 -23.94 13.89
C ASP A 582 -27.90 -23.49 12.73
N ALA A 583 -27.73 -24.35 11.73
CA ALA A 583 -26.80 -24.06 10.64
C ALA A 583 -27.21 -22.83 9.82
N ASP A 584 -28.52 -22.60 9.68
CA ASP A 584 -29.07 -21.51 8.86
C ASP A 584 -29.02 -20.18 9.61
N ALA A 585 -29.32 -20.16 10.91
CA ALA A 585 -29.18 -19.02 11.80
C ALA A 585 -27.72 -18.57 11.92
N LEU A 586 -26.77 -19.51 11.99
CA LEU A 586 -25.34 -19.16 11.98
C LEU A 586 -24.92 -18.55 10.64
N ALA A 587 -25.36 -19.12 9.52
CA ALA A 587 -25.05 -18.58 8.20
C ALA A 587 -25.66 -17.19 7.99
N HIS A 588 -26.91 -17.00 8.43
CA HIS A 588 -27.60 -15.71 8.39
C HIS A 588 -26.91 -14.66 9.27
N ALA A 589 -26.55 -15.02 10.50
CA ALA A 589 -25.83 -14.11 11.40
C ALA A 589 -24.45 -13.74 10.85
N LEU A 590 -23.70 -14.69 10.27
CA LEU A 590 -22.42 -14.39 9.62
C LEU A 590 -22.58 -13.46 8.42
N SER A 591 -23.62 -13.65 7.59
CA SER A 591 -23.93 -12.74 6.48
C SER A 591 -24.21 -11.33 6.99
N GLY A 592 -25.01 -11.20 8.05
CA GLY A 592 -25.28 -9.90 8.67
C GLY A 592 -24.02 -9.24 9.26
N LEU A 593 -23.11 -10.02 9.86
CA LEU A 593 -21.81 -9.47 10.31
C LEU A 593 -20.90 -9.05 9.15
N GLN A 594 -21.00 -9.68 7.98
CA GLN A 594 -20.26 -9.29 6.78
C GLN A 594 -20.82 -7.98 6.17
N GLU A 595 -22.09 -7.66 6.41
CA GLU A 595 -22.73 -6.41 6.00
C GLU A 595 -22.38 -5.22 6.92
N LEU A 596 -21.80 -5.49 8.11
CA LEU A 596 -21.27 -4.43 8.97
C LEU A 596 -20.24 -3.58 8.24
N SER A 597 -20.18 -2.30 8.62
CA SER A 597 -19.20 -1.37 8.04
C SER A 597 -17.77 -1.91 8.21
N TRP A 598 -16.91 -1.61 7.24
CA TRP A 598 -15.53 -2.08 7.23
C TRP A 598 -14.72 -1.65 8.46
N MET A 599 -15.17 -0.62 9.20
CA MET A 599 -14.58 -0.18 10.47
C MET A 599 -15.07 -0.99 11.68
N MET A 600 -16.28 -1.56 11.62
CA MET A 600 -16.89 -2.30 12.73
C MET A 600 -16.38 -3.74 12.83
N ARG A 601 -16.17 -4.40 11.69
CA ARG A 601 -15.66 -5.79 11.64
C ARG A 601 -14.30 -5.95 12.38
N PRO A 602 -13.29 -5.08 12.19
CA PRO A 602 -12.04 -5.13 12.95
C PRO A 602 -12.21 -4.81 14.44
N GLN A 603 -13.11 -3.88 14.79
CA GLN A 603 -13.37 -3.53 16.19
C GLN A 603 -14.03 -4.69 16.94
N LEU A 604 -15.01 -5.36 16.32
CA LEU A 604 -15.65 -6.55 16.86
C LEU A 604 -14.64 -7.68 17.07
N LEU A 605 -13.80 -7.94 16.07
CA LEU A 605 -12.75 -8.96 16.16
C LEU A 605 -11.73 -8.62 17.27
N LYS A 606 -11.34 -7.35 17.40
CA LYS A 606 -10.50 -6.87 18.49
C LYS A 606 -11.15 -7.11 19.86
N ALA A 607 -12.44 -6.82 20.00
CA ALA A 607 -13.18 -7.09 21.23
C ALA A 607 -13.21 -8.58 21.57
N TRP A 608 -13.45 -9.46 20.60
CA TRP A 608 -13.40 -10.91 20.82
C TRP A 608 -12.01 -11.38 21.30
N VAL A 609 -10.93 -10.87 20.70
CA VAL A 609 -9.54 -11.21 21.07
C VAL A 609 -9.19 -10.69 22.47
N GLU A 610 -9.51 -9.43 22.78
CA GLU A 610 -9.24 -8.84 24.10
C GLU A 610 -9.96 -9.61 25.21
N GLU A 611 -11.26 -9.87 25.03
CA GLU A 611 -12.01 -10.61 26.04
C GLU A 611 -11.56 -12.06 26.15
N ALA A 612 -11.11 -12.68 25.05
CA ALA A 612 -10.55 -14.04 25.09
C ALA A 612 -9.26 -14.09 25.92
N MET A 613 -8.40 -13.08 25.79
CA MET A 613 -7.19 -12.95 26.61
C MET A 613 -7.52 -12.70 28.08
N ASN A 614 -8.47 -11.82 28.37
CA ASN A 614 -8.86 -11.46 29.74
C ASN A 614 -9.41 -12.66 30.53
N HIS A 615 -10.06 -13.61 29.85
CA HIS A 615 -10.68 -14.78 30.47
C HIS A 615 -9.86 -16.07 30.28
N SER A 616 -8.64 -15.98 29.74
CA SER A 616 -7.75 -17.13 29.58
C SER A 616 -6.87 -17.34 30.82
N PRO A 617 -6.55 -18.59 31.20
CA PRO A 617 -5.60 -18.87 32.28
C PRO A 617 -4.25 -18.18 32.03
N HIS A 618 -3.74 -17.44 33.01
CA HIS A 618 -2.48 -16.68 32.94
C HIS A 618 -2.40 -15.61 31.83
N GLY A 619 -3.53 -15.20 31.23
CA GLY A 619 -3.57 -14.17 30.18
C GLY A 619 -2.99 -14.61 28.83
N LEU A 620 -2.74 -15.91 28.64
CA LEU A 620 -2.21 -16.47 27.39
C LEU A 620 -3.32 -17.20 26.64
N MET A 621 -3.54 -16.87 25.36
CA MET A 621 -4.52 -17.58 24.53
C MET A 621 -4.02 -18.98 24.17
N SER A 622 -4.89 -19.99 24.26
CA SER A 622 -4.60 -21.31 23.71
C SER A 622 -4.51 -21.26 22.17
N HIS A 623 -3.76 -22.21 21.58
CA HIS A 623 -3.63 -22.29 20.12
C HIS A 623 -4.98 -22.48 19.43
N GLU A 624 -5.89 -23.29 19.98
CA GLU A 624 -7.22 -23.51 19.41
C GLU A 624 -8.09 -22.25 19.44
N THR A 625 -7.98 -21.46 20.52
CA THR A 625 -8.65 -20.16 20.66
C THR A 625 -8.15 -19.19 19.58
N ALA A 626 -6.82 -19.11 19.41
CA ALA A 626 -6.20 -18.27 18.41
C ALA A 626 -6.57 -18.70 16.98
N ASP A 627 -6.62 -20.01 16.71
CA ASP A 627 -7.01 -20.57 15.42
C ASP A 627 -8.47 -20.22 15.09
N ALA A 628 -9.38 -20.40 16.05
CA ALA A 628 -10.80 -20.06 15.87
C ALA A 628 -11.01 -18.57 15.57
N LEU A 629 -10.33 -17.68 16.30
CA LEU A 629 -10.40 -16.23 16.08
C LEU A 629 -9.78 -15.82 14.74
N ARG A 630 -8.71 -16.49 14.29
CA ARG A 630 -8.08 -16.24 12.99
C ARG A 630 -8.95 -16.69 11.83
N LEU A 631 -9.56 -17.88 11.91
CA LEU A 631 -10.53 -18.34 10.92
C LEU A 631 -11.74 -17.39 10.85
N MET A 632 -12.19 -16.88 12.00
CA MET A 632 -13.25 -15.87 12.04
C MET A 632 -12.83 -14.54 11.41
N ALA A 633 -11.58 -14.11 11.60
CA ALA A 633 -11.03 -12.94 10.90
C ALA A 633 -11.09 -13.12 9.37
N SER A 634 -10.78 -14.32 8.88
CA SER A 634 -10.91 -14.65 7.45
C SER A 634 -12.36 -14.64 6.98
N LEU A 635 -13.32 -15.07 7.81
CA LEU A 635 -14.75 -15.05 7.46
C LEU A 635 -15.34 -13.64 7.46
N LEU A 636 -14.90 -12.76 8.36
CA LEU A 636 -15.34 -11.38 8.40
C LEU A 636 -14.59 -10.47 7.42
N GLU A 637 -13.58 -10.99 6.71
CA GLU A 637 -12.65 -10.20 5.89
C GLU A 637 -12.05 -9.02 6.66
N ALA A 638 -11.74 -9.24 7.95
CA ALA A 638 -11.19 -8.24 8.85
C ALA A 638 -9.69 -8.47 9.07
N PRO A 639 -8.86 -7.40 9.13
CA PRO A 639 -7.45 -7.53 9.47
C PRO A 639 -7.28 -8.12 10.88
N MET A 640 -6.29 -8.99 11.06
CA MET A 640 -5.99 -9.57 12.37
C MET A 640 -5.53 -8.49 13.36
N PRO A 641 -6.07 -8.46 14.59
CA PRO A 641 -5.58 -7.58 15.64
C PRO A 641 -4.12 -7.92 16.01
N PRO A 642 -3.27 -6.93 16.38
CA PRO A 642 -1.87 -7.17 16.72
C PRO A 642 -1.66 -8.21 17.83
N MET A 643 -2.57 -8.30 18.79
CA MET A 643 -2.54 -9.27 19.89
C MET A 643 -2.69 -10.71 19.39
N LEU A 644 -3.58 -10.91 18.41
CA LEU A 644 -3.74 -12.21 17.76
C LEU A 644 -2.55 -12.51 16.85
N GLU A 645 -2.04 -11.52 16.12
CA GLU A 645 -0.87 -11.68 15.25
C GLU A 645 0.39 -12.06 16.02
N ALA A 646 0.59 -11.50 17.21
CA ALA A 646 1.72 -11.83 18.10
C ALA A 646 1.77 -13.32 18.47
N HIS A 647 0.61 -13.99 18.61
CA HIS A 647 0.53 -15.42 18.88
C HIS A 647 1.15 -16.28 17.77
N TYR A 648 1.15 -15.80 16.53
CA TYR A 648 1.68 -16.51 15.36
C TYR A 648 3.11 -16.09 14.99
N ARG A 649 3.60 -14.95 15.52
CA ARG A 649 4.97 -14.47 15.31
C ARG A 649 5.99 -15.07 16.30
N SER A 650 5.53 -15.65 17.39
CA SER A 650 6.35 -16.21 18.46
C SER A 650 6.86 -17.65 18.20
N ALA A 651 6.75 -18.14 16.96
CA ALA A 651 6.98 -19.55 16.57
C ALA A 651 7.98 -19.74 15.42
#